data_AF-A0A2N2YA59-F1
#
_entry.id   AF-A0A2N2YA59-F1
#
_cell.length_a   1.000
_cell.length_b   1.000
_cell.length_c   1.000
_cell.angle_alpha   90.00
_cell.angle_beta   90.00
_cell.angle_gamma   90.00
#
_symmetry.space_group_name_H-M   'P 1'
#
loop_
_entity.id
_entity.type
_entity.pdbx_description
1 polymer ?
#
loop_
_entity_poly.entity_id
_entity_poly.type
_entity_poly.pdbx_seq_one_letter_code
_entity_poly.pdbx_strand_id
1 'polypeptide(L)'
;MKYKYIIPYVMCFLFVNQITYTQDLKKAISKIDAYHKELSNSFQKQNSKNFTENDLKNWVITSEHISSTSGVHHLYYRQTYNGIEIYGAEASIHIAPNGNVISKNNGFISSLEEKIVGGKTPSLNPLNAVMAAASISKYKISESLKILDVVDTKNHEFIVSKGGISSSEIPVKLMYQQNKKGEVVLVWNLSIDDLQGQNWFSYRINATTGELVDKIDWQVNCNLGDNHDHNHETENSTSVPSKVYEVVTMEKSLEEYYALLGGSYRVYAMPVESPNHGSRTLVTGVENLTASPFGWHDTNGSPGVEYTFSRGNNVYAYDDIANTNNPGSTANGGGSLNFDFPINTTWSAGNRSLPAAITNLFYWSNIIHDVVYQYGFDEASGNFQQNNYGKGGSQNDYVRAEAQDGVGTCNANFATPADGSLPRMQMFVCNSRDGDLDNAVIVHEYGHGISTRLTGGRLNSGCLSNLEQMGEGWSDYYGLLLTMKTGDTGPASRGIGTWLVGQAGNGPGIREFPYSTNMAINSHTYIRTQTAVAPHGVGSVWAMMLWEMTWGLIDQYGFDTDIYNGTGGNNISLSLVTEALKLQPCSPGFVSGRDAILAADIALYNGANQCIIWDAFAKRGLGFSATQGSTNSNADNIQAFDLPPTSFSAPTSFCVTETIQTGLSGGMPAGGVYSGPGVTDDGNGSTYSFDPFTAGEGSHTIIYISNCGGSASDSTLVTAAPAAPAITNDSFCAGDSVTLTATPNDTNNTIEWYDTANGGNLLFTGNSYTFSPSGTTSVYAEEVLSPIPVSVTVSHSNSQDIGNGSVACGAGNGAHTTSSYWRVFNLSGDFGITDDFNILQVQFGLQSISANFTATVRLHSLSGALNTSNLTLLASQTVLITPSNNGTVVSVPISVAIPAGTIVVMEVFTPAQSGRLFMMGSNPNGETSSSYISAVDCSINQPSSLASIGFPNIHYVMNIIGEGFVSNPCTGLRAEATAMADNVPPIAIAQDFTVFLDTNGQATVSSSNINNGSSDNCGIASMAVSPNFFNCAAIGNQVVTLTVTDTQGNINTAQANVTVLDNIMPSIGTLSNQTITGNINCQATLANYTSLISATDNCGTPTITQNPLAGTLITGTTTITLTATDASGNFNTTTFDVIIEDTTNPTINAIADQTVNGDASCQGSVADYTSLAVVSD
;
A
#
# COMPACT_ATOMS: atom_id res chain seq x y z
N MET A 1 -23.15 -0.22 61.32
CA MET A 1 -23.76 -1.57 61.26
C MET A 1 -23.69 -2.07 59.83
N LYS A 2 -23.81 -3.40 59.60
CA LYS A 2 -23.98 -4.05 58.28
C LYS A 2 -22.97 -3.66 57.16
N TYR A 3 -21.81 -4.33 57.16
CA TYR A 3 -21.12 -4.69 55.91
C TYR A 3 -21.09 -6.21 55.80
N LYS A 4 -21.72 -6.76 54.76
CA LYS A 4 -21.57 -8.13 54.23
C LYS A 4 -22.33 -8.24 52.90
N TYR A 5 -21.84 -9.07 51.99
CA TYR A 5 -22.33 -9.27 50.62
C TYR A 5 -22.17 -8.07 49.66
N ILE A 6 -20.98 -7.94 49.07
CA ILE A 6 -20.68 -7.79 47.63
C ILE A 6 -19.14 -7.94 47.53
N ILE A 7 -18.69 -9.14 47.14
CA ILE A 7 -17.26 -9.46 46.93
C ILE A 7 -17.05 -10.33 45.67
N PRO A 8 -17.92 -11.28 45.29
CA PRO A 8 -17.71 -12.09 44.07
C PRO A 8 -17.73 -11.30 42.76
N TYR A 9 -18.56 -10.26 42.64
CA TYR A 9 -18.79 -9.55 41.36
C TYR A 9 -17.68 -8.55 40.98
N VAL A 10 -16.99 -7.94 41.94
CA VAL A 10 -15.98 -6.91 41.67
C VAL A 10 -14.69 -7.51 41.10
N MET A 11 -14.30 -8.70 41.57
CA MET A 11 -13.14 -9.44 41.03
C MET A 11 -13.27 -9.74 39.53
N CYS A 12 -14.47 -10.13 39.07
CA CYS A 12 -14.68 -10.46 37.66
C CYS A 12 -14.59 -9.21 36.76
N PHE A 13 -15.18 -8.08 37.19
CA PHE A 13 -15.10 -6.81 36.46
C PHE A 13 -13.67 -6.26 36.35
N LEU A 14 -12.82 -6.44 37.36
CA LEU A 14 -11.42 -6.01 37.31
C LEU A 14 -10.57 -6.87 36.36
N PHE A 15 -10.75 -8.19 36.38
CA PHE A 15 -10.03 -9.09 35.47
C PHE A 15 -10.42 -8.89 34.00
N VAL A 16 -11.71 -8.71 33.68
CA VAL A 16 -12.16 -8.48 32.29
C VAL A 16 -11.62 -7.17 31.71
N ASN A 17 -11.60 -6.09 32.50
CA ASN A 17 -11.03 -4.80 32.06
C ASN A 17 -9.51 -4.85 31.87
N GLN A 18 -8.76 -5.56 32.74
CA GLN A 18 -7.32 -5.75 32.49
C GLN A 18 -7.04 -6.57 31.23
N ILE A 19 -7.85 -7.60 30.94
CA ILE A 19 -7.67 -8.44 29.75
C ILE A 19 -7.99 -7.66 28.46
N THR A 20 -9.08 -6.89 28.43
CA THR A 20 -9.41 -6.03 27.28
C THR A 20 -8.37 -4.93 27.08
N TYR A 21 -8.02 -4.17 28.12
CA TYR A 21 -6.96 -3.15 28.02
C TYR A 21 -5.62 -3.74 27.54
N THR A 22 -5.23 -4.93 28.01
CA THR A 22 -4.01 -5.61 27.54
C THR A 22 -4.13 -6.13 26.11
N GLN A 23 -5.33 -6.54 25.66
CA GLN A 23 -5.56 -6.94 24.27
C GLN A 23 -5.57 -5.74 23.33
N ASP A 24 -6.21 -4.63 23.69
CA ASP A 24 -6.30 -3.45 22.85
C ASP A 24 -4.97 -2.67 22.82
N LEU A 25 -4.21 -2.63 23.92
CA LEU A 25 -2.81 -2.18 23.91
C LEU A 25 -1.94 -3.07 23.00
N LYS A 26 -2.13 -4.40 23.02
CA LYS A 26 -1.44 -5.32 22.10
C LYS A 26 -1.88 -5.18 20.64
N LYS A 27 -3.15 -4.82 20.36
CA LYS A 27 -3.60 -4.47 19.01
C LYS A 27 -3.01 -3.14 18.54
N ALA A 28 -2.91 -2.14 19.43
CA ALA A 28 -2.27 -0.87 19.13
C ALA A 28 -0.79 -1.07 18.81
N ILE A 29 -0.04 -1.75 19.68
CA ILE A 29 1.35 -2.15 19.44
C ILE A 29 1.47 -2.98 18.14
N SER A 30 0.61 -3.97 17.92
CA SER A 30 0.61 -4.77 16.68
C SER A 30 0.29 -3.97 15.41
N LYS A 31 -0.46 -2.86 15.50
CA LYS A 31 -0.70 -1.95 14.38
C LYS A 31 0.52 -1.04 14.15
N ILE A 32 1.10 -0.51 15.22
CA ILE A 32 2.33 0.29 15.20
C ILE A 32 3.49 -0.53 14.62
N ASP A 33 3.69 -1.77 15.07
CA ASP A 33 4.69 -2.70 14.54
C ASP A 33 4.45 -3.04 13.05
N ALA A 34 3.18 -3.21 12.64
CA ALA A 34 2.83 -3.46 11.24
C ALA A 34 3.12 -2.24 10.35
N TYR A 35 2.74 -1.04 10.81
CA TYR A 35 2.99 0.24 10.15
C TYR A 35 4.48 0.52 10.03
N HIS A 36 5.26 0.37 11.11
CA HIS A 36 6.73 0.46 11.10
C HIS A 36 7.39 -0.55 10.16
N LYS A 37 6.84 -1.76 10.04
CA LYS A 37 7.32 -2.77 9.10
C LYS A 37 6.97 -2.42 7.64
N GLU A 38 5.81 -1.84 7.38
CA GLU A 38 5.38 -1.35 6.07
C GLU A 38 6.21 -0.13 5.61
N LEU A 39 6.51 0.77 6.54
CA LEU A 39 7.44 1.89 6.35
C LEU A 39 8.87 1.40 6.08
N SER A 40 9.36 0.41 6.85
CA SER A 40 10.64 -0.24 6.60
C SER A 40 10.70 -0.92 5.22
N ASN A 41 9.63 -1.62 4.79
CA ASN A 41 9.53 -2.20 3.46
C ASN A 41 9.54 -1.11 2.35
N SER A 42 8.87 0.02 2.56
CA SER A 42 8.87 1.16 1.62
C SER A 42 10.28 1.76 1.49
N PHE A 43 10.94 1.97 2.61
CA PHE A 43 12.29 2.51 2.74
C PHE A 43 13.34 1.59 2.11
N GLN A 44 13.23 0.27 2.34
CA GLN A 44 14.08 -0.75 1.73
C GLN A 44 13.90 -0.87 0.21
N LYS A 45 12.66 -0.85 -0.30
CA LYS A 45 12.42 -0.90 -1.76
C LYS A 45 13.05 0.30 -2.47
N GLN A 46 12.83 1.51 -1.96
CA GLN A 46 13.24 2.74 -2.66
C GLN A 46 14.74 3.09 -2.50
N ASN A 47 15.37 2.80 -1.36
CA ASN A 47 16.81 3.09 -1.14
C ASN A 47 17.77 1.96 -1.60
N SER A 48 17.23 0.90 -2.21
CA SER A 48 17.96 -0.33 -2.62
C SER A 48 19.19 -0.11 -3.51
N LYS A 49 19.33 1.02 -4.20
CA LYS A 49 20.48 1.31 -5.08
C LYS A 49 21.81 1.61 -4.37
N ASN A 50 21.82 1.91 -3.07
CA ASN A 50 23.05 2.29 -2.33
C ASN A 50 23.15 1.75 -0.89
N PHE A 51 22.20 0.94 -0.42
CA PHE A 51 22.13 0.48 0.98
C PHE A 51 21.98 -1.04 1.08
N THR A 52 22.59 -1.64 2.09
CA THR A 52 22.41 -3.07 2.43
C THR A 52 21.15 -3.28 3.27
N GLU A 53 20.64 -4.52 3.33
CA GLU A 53 19.51 -4.86 4.21
C GLU A 53 19.80 -4.49 5.68
N ASN A 54 21.05 -4.67 6.14
CA ASN A 54 21.47 -4.37 7.50
C ASN A 54 21.47 -2.87 7.83
N ASP A 55 21.81 -2.00 6.88
CA ASP A 55 21.85 -0.54 7.09
C ASP A 55 20.46 0.03 7.39
N LEU A 56 19.41 -0.59 6.86
CA LEU A 56 18.02 -0.13 6.93
C LEU A 56 17.19 -0.85 8.01
N LYS A 57 17.81 -1.79 8.74
CA LYS A 57 17.14 -2.73 9.67
C LYS A 57 17.23 -2.34 11.14
N ASN A 58 18.15 -1.45 11.50
CA ASN A 58 18.48 -1.09 12.86
C ASN A 58 18.31 0.41 13.08
N TRP A 59 17.22 0.82 13.72
CA TRP A 59 16.90 2.23 13.99
C TRP A 59 16.00 2.36 15.23
N VAL A 60 15.85 3.59 15.73
CA VAL A 60 14.88 3.98 16.79
C VAL A 60 14.11 5.22 16.37
N ILE A 61 12.92 5.43 16.92
CA ILE A 61 12.18 6.69 16.79
C ILE A 61 12.77 7.69 17.78
N THR A 62 13.12 8.87 17.29
CA THR A 62 13.63 9.99 18.11
C THR A 62 12.54 11.00 18.45
N SER A 63 11.52 11.13 17.61
CA SER A 63 10.34 11.96 17.86
C SER A 63 9.18 11.53 16.95
N GLU A 64 7.94 11.67 17.42
CA GLU A 64 6.74 11.61 16.58
C GLU A 64 5.71 12.62 17.09
N HIS A 65 4.98 13.26 16.18
CA HIS A 65 3.79 14.07 16.49
C HIS A 65 2.89 14.23 15.26
N ILE A 66 1.61 14.54 15.48
CA ILE A 66 0.69 15.00 14.44
C ILE A 66 0.65 16.52 14.50
N SER A 67 0.88 17.20 13.38
CA SER A 67 0.79 18.65 13.28
C SER A 67 -0.65 19.11 13.46
N SER A 68 -0.87 20.07 14.36
CA SER A 68 -2.20 20.62 14.67
C SER A 68 -2.85 21.42 13.53
N THR A 69 -2.06 21.88 12.54
CA THR A 69 -2.52 22.68 11.41
C THR A 69 -2.79 21.89 10.15
N SER A 70 -1.88 20.99 9.76
CA SER A 70 -1.99 20.16 8.55
C SER A 70 -2.58 18.77 8.78
N GLY A 71 -2.58 18.29 10.04
CA GLY A 71 -2.85 16.89 10.37
C GLY A 71 -1.78 15.90 9.89
N VAL A 72 -0.64 16.37 9.37
CA VAL A 72 0.47 15.49 8.96
C VAL A 72 1.08 14.82 10.20
N HIS A 73 1.24 13.49 10.11
CA HIS A 73 1.99 12.71 11.08
C HIS A 73 3.48 12.76 10.69
N HIS A 74 4.30 13.44 11.50
CA HIS A 74 5.75 13.53 11.34
C HIS A 74 6.40 12.48 12.24
N LEU A 75 7.13 11.53 11.67
CA LEU A 75 7.93 10.56 12.41
C LEU A 75 9.41 10.75 12.06
N TYR A 76 10.25 10.82 13.10
CA TYR A 76 11.69 11.01 12.99
C TYR A 76 12.41 9.80 13.57
N TYR A 77 13.42 9.31 12.86
CA TYR A 77 14.18 8.11 13.17
C TYR A 77 15.68 8.42 13.24
N ARG A 78 16.42 7.60 13.97
CA ARG A 78 17.88 7.59 13.97
C ARG A 78 18.41 6.18 13.79
N GLN A 79 19.40 6.01 12.92
CA GLN A 79 20.07 4.73 12.68
C GLN A 79 20.78 4.25 13.97
N THR A 80 20.85 2.93 14.16
CA THR A 80 21.56 2.33 15.31
C THR A 80 22.51 1.21 14.88
N TYR A 81 23.57 1.00 15.66
CA TYR A 81 24.44 -0.17 15.53
C TYR A 81 24.49 -0.93 16.86
N ASN A 82 24.08 -2.21 16.84
CA ASN A 82 23.91 -3.05 18.03
C ASN A 82 23.01 -2.41 19.13
N GLY A 83 22.04 -1.59 18.73
CA GLY A 83 21.13 -0.88 19.64
C GLY A 83 21.68 0.41 20.24
N ILE A 84 22.88 0.86 19.85
CA ILE A 84 23.42 2.18 20.19
C ILE A 84 23.12 3.15 19.05
N GLU A 85 22.57 4.33 19.37
CA GLU A 85 22.25 5.39 18.41
C GLU A 85 23.48 5.96 17.69
N ILE A 86 23.32 6.29 16.40
CA ILE A 86 24.32 6.99 15.60
C ILE A 86 23.87 8.45 15.43
N TYR A 87 24.60 9.39 16.01
CA TYR A 87 24.31 10.82 15.87
C TYR A 87 24.66 11.30 14.45
N GLY A 88 23.79 12.14 13.86
CA GLY A 88 23.96 12.62 12.48
C GLY A 88 23.53 11.60 11.41
N ALA A 89 22.83 10.53 11.81
CA ALA A 89 22.27 9.49 10.94
C ALA A 89 20.73 9.44 11.08
N GLU A 90 20.10 10.60 10.98
CA GLU A 90 18.65 10.77 11.06
C GLU A 90 17.93 10.44 9.73
N ALA A 91 16.68 10.00 9.82
CA ALA A 91 15.75 9.89 8.71
C ALA A 91 14.36 10.38 9.17
N SER A 92 13.47 10.74 8.25
CA SER A 92 12.10 11.10 8.62
C SER A 92 11.09 10.71 7.53
N ILE A 93 9.83 10.58 7.94
CA ILE A 93 8.71 10.39 7.02
C ILE A 93 7.50 11.19 7.52
N HIS A 94 6.80 11.79 6.57
CA HIS A 94 5.74 12.76 6.83
C HIS A 94 4.50 12.34 6.05
N ILE A 95 3.43 12.02 6.76
CA ILE A 95 2.29 11.25 6.24
C ILE A 95 1.00 12.03 6.48
N ALA A 96 0.26 12.34 5.43
CA ALA A 96 -0.96 13.15 5.51
C ALA A 96 -2.13 12.36 6.16
N PRO A 97 -3.22 13.03 6.59
CA PRO A 97 -4.39 12.39 7.19
C PRO A 97 -5.04 11.26 6.36
N ASN A 98 -4.85 11.26 5.04
CA ASN A 98 -5.35 10.22 4.12
C ASN A 98 -4.43 8.98 4.01
N GLY A 99 -3.26 8.98 4.66
CA GLY A 99 -2.25 7.92 4.61
C GLY A 99 -1.18 8.09 3.52
N ASN A 100 -1.29 9.08 2.64
CA ASN A 100 -0.28 9.34 1.61
C ASN A 100 0.98 9.95 2.24
N VAL A 101 2.16 9.57 1.72
CA VAL A 101 3.43 10.15 2.16
C VAL A 101 3.70 11.45 1.40
N ILE A 102 3.82 12.55 2.15
CA ILE A 102 4.10 13.90 1.65
C ILE A 102 5.60 14.13 1.46
N SER A 103 6.43 13.68 2.41
CA SER A 103 7.88 13.84 2.37
C SER A 103 8.60 12.65 3.02
N LYS A 104 9.81 12.35 2.52
CA LYS A 104 10.72 11.30 3.01
C LYS A 104 12.14 11.83 3.01
N ASN A 105 12.84 11.73 4.13
CA ASN A 105 14.24 12.10 4.27
C ASN A 105 15.08 10.90 4.72
N ASN A 106 16.29 10.73 4.18
CA ASN A 106 17.19 9.64 4.54
C ASN A 106 18.65 10.11 4.66
N GLY A 107 19.10 10.35 5.90
CA GLY A 107 20.50 10.59 6.25
C GLY A 107 21.19 9.36 6.86
N PHE A 108 20.63 8.15 6.73
CA PHE A 108 21.28 6.94 7.25
C PHE A 108 22.61 6.67 6.54
N ILE A 109 23.55 6.07 7.25
CA ILE A 109 24.87 5.72 6.72
C ILE A 109 24.77 4.37 5.98
N SER A 110 25.08 4.38 4.68
CA SER A 110 25.24 3.18 3.85
C SER A 110 26.51 2.39 4.18
N SER A 111 26.54 1.08 3.99
CA SER A 111 27.69 0.22 4.34
C SER A 111 28.20 0.47 5.77
N LEU A 112 27.28 0.63 6.72
CA LEU A 112 27.55 1.06 8.08
C LEU A 112 28.60 0.18 8.76
N GLU A 113 28.45 -1.14 8.66
CA GLU A 113 29.33 -2.10 9.34
C GLU A 113 30.78 -2.08 8.80
N GLU A 114 30.99 -1.69 7.54
CA GLU A 114 32.32 -1.50 6.96
C GLU A 114 32.98 -0.20 7.44
N LYS A 115 32.17 0.80 7.83
CA LYS A 115 32.63 2.12 8.29
C LYS A 115 32.90 2.17 9.80
N ILE A 116 32.41 1.21 10.60
CA ILE A 116 32.63 1.16 12.06
C ILE A 116 34.10 0.84 12.38
N VAL A 117 34.81 1.76 13.03
CA VAL A 117 36.22 1.60 13.43
C VAL A 117 36.44 1.81 14.93
N GLY A 118 37.53 1.23 15.46
CA GLY A 118 37.92 1.36 16.87
C GLY A 118 37.20 0.40 17.81
N GLY A 119 37.07 0.78 19.08
CA GLY A 119 36.46 -0.03 20.13
C GLY A 119 34.93 -0.04 20.06
N LYS A 120 34.31 -1.21 19.92
CA LYS A 120 32.84 -1.39 19.93
C LYS A 120 32.21 -1.39 21.34
N THR A 121 33.00 -1.12 22.39
CA THR A 121 32.57 -1.03 23.79
C THR A 121 33.33 0.09 24.52
N PRO A 122 32.70 0.88 25.40
CA PRO A 122 33.36 1.99 26.07
C PRO A 122 34.44 1.49 27.05
N SER A 123 35.66 2.01 26.91
CA SER A 123 36.74 1.83 27.90
C SER A 123 36.85 3.04 28.85
N LEU A 124 36.33 4.19 28.41
CA LEU A 124 36.18 5.42 29.19
C LEU A 124 34.80 5.43 29.87
N ASN A 125 34.71 5.80 31.14
CA ASN A 125 33.42 6.00 31.83
C ASN A 125 32.89 7.43 31.64
N PRO A 126 31.60 7.72 31.92
CA PRO A 126 31.00 9.06 31.73
C PRO A 126 31.76 10.20 32.42
N LEU A 127 32.20 10.02 33.67
CA LEU A 127 32.94 11.05 34.40
C LEU A 127 34.30 11.34 33.77
N ASN A 128 34.98 10.30 33.27
CA ASN A 128 36.23 10.46 32.54
C ASN A 128 36.02 11.15 31.17
N ALA A 129 34.86 10.97 30.52
CA ALA A 129 34.52 11.67 29.28
C ALA A 129 34.29 13.17 29.52
N VAL A 130 33.57 13.53 30.59
CA VAL A 130 33.39 14.93 31.00
C VAL A 130 34.74 15.56 31.39
N MET A 131 35.61 14.85 32.10
CA MET A 131 36.98 15.32 32.37
C MET A 131 37.82 15.53 31.10
N ALA A 132 37.62 14.71 30.06
CA ALA A 132 38.29 14.90 28.78
C ALA A 132 37.77 16.14 28.05
N ALA A 133 36.45 16.32 27.92
CA ALA A 133 35.84 17.51 27.30
C ALA A 133 36.21 18.82 28.02
N ALA A 134 36.27 18.80 29.36
CA ALA A 134 36.75 19.90 30.18
C ALA A 134 38.24 20.21 29.92
N SER A 135 39.09 19.18 29.85
CA SER A 135 40.53 19.34 29.54
C SER A 135 40.76 19.91 28.13
N ILE A 136 40.02 19.42 27.13
CA ILE A 136 40.05 19.88 25.74
C ILE A 136 39.67 21.37 25.66
N SER A 137 38.62 21.77 26.38
CA SER A 137 38.09 23.14 26.40
C SER A 137 38.74 24.03 27.47
N LYS A 138 39.80 23.54 28.13
CA LYS A 138 40.60 24.25 29.15
C LYS A 138 39.79 24.66 30.40
N TYR A 139 38.58 24.11 30.59
CA TYR A 139 37.73 24.38 31.75
C TYR A 139 38.36 23.82 33.03
N LYS A 140 38.38 24.64 34.09
CA LYS A 140 38.95 24.26 35.38
C LYS A 140 37.87 23.66 36.29
N ILE A 141 37.80 22.33 36.32
CA ILE A 141 37.00 21.59 37.30
C ILE A 141 37.33 22.06 38.70
N SER A 142 36.33 22.64 39.37
CA SER A 142 36.44 23.26 40.69
C SER A 142 35.63 22.52 41.76
N GLU A 143 34.68 21.67 41.35
CA GLU A 143 33.92 20.76 42.21
C GLU A 143 34.07 19.30 41.75
N SER A 144 33.88 18.34 42.65
CA SER A 144 34.02 16.92 42.32
C SER A 144 32.84 16.40 41.48
N LEU A 145 33.11 16.06 40.22
CA LEU A 145 32.15 15.41 39.31
C LEU A 145 31.59 14.09 39.90
N LYS A 146 30.27 13.90 39.79
CA LYS A 146 29.52 12.73 40.22
C LYS A 146 28.42 12.43 39.21
N ILE A 147 28.06 11.16 39.07
CA ILE A 147 26.78 10.80 38.43
C ILE A 147 25.68 11.15 39.44
N LEU A 148 24.71 11.94 39.02
CA LEU A 148 23.55 12.35 39.81
C LEU A 148 22.36 11.41 39.56
N ASP A 149 22.13 11.04 38.31
CA ASP A 149 21.09 10.08 37.92
C ASP A 149 21.55 9.19 36.75
N VAL A 150 20.88 8.05 36.58
CA VAL A 150 21.10 7.08 35.49
C VAL A 150 19.79 6.91 34.72
N VAL A 151 19.58 7.81 33.75
CA VAL A 151 18.35 7.92 32.95
C VAL A 151 18.01 6.61 32.25
N ASP A 152 19.01 5.97 31.63
CA ASP A 152 18.85 4.65 31.01
C ASP A 152 20.13 3.80 31.14
N THR A 153 20.04 2.75 31.95
CA THR A 153 21.13 1.77 32.15
C THR A 153 21.43 0.90 30.93
N LYS A 154 20.47 0.73 30.02
CA LYS A 154 20.61 -0.06 28.78
C LYS A 154 21.25 0.81 27.69
N ASN A 155 20.72 2.01 27.48
CA ASN A 155 21.22 2.94 26.47
C ASN A 155 22.43 3.78 26.95
N HIS A 156 22.92 3.52 28.17
CA HIS A 156 24.10 4.15 28.78
C HIS A 156 23.96 5.69 28.84
N GLU A 157 22.85 6.14 29.43
CA GLU A 157 22.46 7.55 29.53
C GLU A 157 22.43 7.99 31.00
N PHE A 158 23.14 9.09 31.29
CA PHE A 158 23.50 9.54 32.63
C PHE A 158 23.36 11.06 32.77
N ILE A 159 23.05 11.53 33.97
CA ILE A 159 23.19 12.95 34.35
C ILE A 159 24.41 13.09 35.27
N VAL A 160 25.30 14.04 34.96
CA VAL A 160 26.54 14.32 35.70
C VAL A 160 26.49 15.71 36.32
N SER A 161 27.00 15.84 37.55
CA SER A 161 27.00 17.11 38.30
C SER A 161 27.84 18.20 37.63
N LYS A 162 27.41 19.45 37.84
CA LYS A 162 27.97 20.71 37.31
C LYS A 162 29.50 20.86 37.33
N GLY A 163 30.18 20.26 38.31
CA GLY A 163 31.65 20.22 38.43
C GLY A 163 32.32 21.59 38.65
N GLY A 164 31.54 22.65 38.80
CA GLY A 164 31.99 24.03 38.66
C GLY A 164 32.71 24.28 37.31
N ILE A 165 32.22 23.65 36.24
CA ILE A 165 32.59 23.93 34.83
C ILE A 165 31.38 24.26 33.97
N SER A 166 30.19 23.92 34.43
CA SER A 166 28.89 24.05 33.75
C SER A 166 27.95 24.81 34.70
N SER A 167 27.02 25.63 34.21
CA SER A 167 26.00 26.27 35.07
C SER A 167 24.93 25.28 35.56
N SER A 168 25.15 23.97 35.39
CA SER A 168 24.09 23.03 35.00
C SER A 168 24.43 21.55 35.16
N GLU A 169 23.43 20.67 35.02
CA GLU A 169 23.63 19.23 35.11
C GLU A 169 23.90 18.62 33.71
N ILE A 170 25.14 18.17 33.52
CA ILE A 170 25.76 17.70 32.27
C ILE A 170 25.11 16.36 31.84
N PRO A 171 24.33 16.30 30.76
CA PRO A 171 23.86 15.02 30.21
C PRO A 171 25.02 14.30 29.51
N VAL A 172 25.09 12.98 29.64
CA VAL A 172 26.08 12.17 28.90
C VAL A 172 25.50 10.80 28.52
N LYS A 173 25.56 10.50 27.21
CA LYS A 173 24.97 9.33 26.55
C LYS A 173 26.00 8.63 25.66
N LEU A 174 25.98 7.30 25.62
CA LEU A 174 26.81 6.54 24.68
C LEU A 174 26.17 6.53 23.29
N MET A 175 26.91 6.94 22.26
CA MET A 175 26.46 6.98 20.87
C MET A 175 27.58 6.55 19.91
N TYR A 176 27.26 6.41 18.63
CA TYR A 176 28.23 6.41 17.54
C TYR A 176 28.20 7.76 16.81
N GLN A 177 29.31 8.15 16.19
CA GLN A 177 29.44 9.38 15.40
C GLN A 177 30.23 9.10 14.12
N GLN A 178 29.79 9.61 12.97
CA GLN A 178 30.62 9.64 11.77
C GLN A 178 31.61 10.82 11.82
N ASN A 179 32.88 10.57 11.53
CA ASN A 179 33.93 11.58 11.50
C ASN A 179 34.15 12.13 10.07
N LYS A 180 34.99 13.17 9.94
CA LYS A 180 35.28 13.86 8.67
C LYS A 180 36.01 13.02 7.60
N LYS A 181 36.33 11.74 7.87
CA LYS A 181 36.81 10.76 6.86
C LYS A 181 35.73 9.78 6.40
N GLY A 182 34.52 9.85 6.97
CA GLY A 182 33.45 8.87 6.75
C GLY A 182 33.51 7.64 7.66
N GLU A 183 34.51 7.53 8.55
CA GLU A 183 34.64 6.46 9.54
C GLU A 183 33.64 6.71 10.70
N VAL A 184 33.01 5.66 11.23
CA VAL A 184 32.05 5.73 12.34
C VAL A 184 32.71 5.20 13.63
N VAL A 185 32.69 5.99 14.70
CA VAL A 185 33.40 5.72 15.96
C VAL A 185 32.48 5.79 17.18
N LEU A 186 32.74 4.98 18.19
CA LEU A 186 32.00 4.98 19.46
C LEU A 186 32.41 6.20 20.32
N VAL A 187 31.43 6.95 20.79
CA VAL A 187 31.61 8.23 21.50
C VAL A 187 30.69 8.36 22.71
N TRP A 188 31.13 9.13 23.70
CA TRP A 188 30.25 9.78 24.66
C TRP A 188 29.78 11.09 24.05
N ASN A 189 28.49 11.17 23.72
CA ASN A 189 27.81 12.42 23.44
C ASN A 189 27.46 13.10 24.77
N LEU A 190 27.91 14.33 24.99
CA LEU A 190 27.68 15.07 26.23
C LEU A 190 27.59 16.58 25.96
N SER A 191 26.82 17.33 26.73
CA SER A 191 26.86 18.81 26.68
C SER A 191 27.52 19.37 27.94
N ILE A 192 28.54 20.24 27.76
CA ILE A 192 29.06 21.07 28.86
C ILE A 192 28.75 22.49 28.47
N ASP A 193 28.05 23.13 29.38
CA ASP A 193 27.39 24.37 29.11
C ASP A 193 27.82 25.27 30.28
N ASP A 194 28.93 26.00 30.09
CA ASP A 194 29.76 26.77 31.02
C ASP A 194 29.09 27.82 31.94
N LEU A 195 29.94 28.67 32.52
CA LEU A 195 29.68 29.66 33.56
C LEU A 195 29.82 31.12 33.07
N GLN A 196 30.26 31.34 31.83
CA GLN A 196 30.57 32.67 31.29
C GLN A 196 29.41 33.31 30.52
N GLY A 197 28.34 32.56 30.30
CA GLY A 197 27.15 33.06 29.61
C GLY A 197 27.19 33.01 28.09
N GLN A 198 28.30 32.66 27.44
CA GLN A 198 28.46 33.10 26.03
C GLN A 198 27.77 32.25 24.96
N ASN A 199 27.64 30.91 25.07
CA ASN A 199 27.04 30.04 24.01
C ASN A 199 26.35 28.74 24.60
N TRP A 200 26.45 27.48 24.06
CA TRP A 200 25.98 26.18 24.71
C TRP A 200 26.52 24.83 24.07
N PHE A 201 27.54 24.12 24.64
CA PHE A 201 28.47 23.23 23.88
C PHE A 201 28.08 21.74 23.86
N SER A 202 27.91 21.15 22.68
CA SER A 202 27.72 19.70 22.48
C SER A 202 29.00 19.00 21.99
N TYR A 203 29.46 17.95 22.67
CA TYR A 203 30.70 17.21 22.35
C TYR A 203 30.43 15.76 21.98
N ARG A 204 31.29 15.20 21.11
CA ARG A 204 31.50 13.76 20.96
C ARG A 204 32.94 13.40 21.34
N ILE A 205 33.11 12.79 22.51
CA ILE A 205 34.39 12.32 23.04
C ILE A 205 34.54 10.83 22.75
N ASN A 206 35.64 10.41 22.12
CA ASN A 206 35.90 9.00 21.80
C ASN A 206 35.82 8.12 23.07
N ALA A 207 34.90 7.15 23.08
CA ALA A 207 34.59 6.34 24.26
C ALA A 207 35.69 5.31 24.62
N THR A 208 36.76 5.22 23.81
CA THR A 208 37.96 4.42 24.07
C THR A 208 39.18 5.28 24.42
N THR A 209 39.44 6.37 23.67
CA THR A 209 40.68 7.15 23.80
C THR A 209 40.54 8.47 24.58
N GLY A 210 39.33 9.02 24.69
CA GLY A 210 39.10 10.36 25.27
C GLY A 210 39.41 11.53 24.32
N GLU A 211 39.72 11.26 23.06
CA GLU A 211 39.98 12.30 22.04
C GLU A 211 38.68 12.94 21.55
N LEU A 212 38.75 14.20 21.09
CA LEU A 212 37.62 14.88 20.46
C LEU A 212 37.36 14.30 19.06
N VAL A 213 36.12 13.89 18.79
CA VAL A 213 35.66 13.47 17.45
C VAL A 213 34.91 14.59 16.74
N ASP A 214 33.97 15.21 17.46
CA ASP A 214 33.10 16.26 16.97
C ASP A 214 32.68 17.21 18.11
N LYS A 215 32.29 18.43 17.77
CA LYS A 215 32.01 19.54 18.69
C LYS A 215 31.11 20.58 18.00
N ILE A 216 29.93 20.84 18.55
CA ILE A 216 28.89 21.70 17.98
C ILE A 216 28.47 22.78 18.99
N ASP A 217 28.21 23.97 18.48
CA ASP A 217 27.66 25.13 19.18
C ASP A 217 26.12 25.13 19.11
N TRP A 218 25.42 25.25 20.24
CA TRP A 218 23.94 25.35 20.31
C TRP A 218 23.42 26.77 20.60
N GLN A 219 24.27 27.79 20.70
CA GLN A 219 23.83 29.18 20.90
C GLN A 219 24.25 30.05 19.72
N VAL A 220 23.27 30.41 18.90
CA VAL A 220 23.50 31.25 17.72
C VAL A 220 23.65 32.70 18.18
N ASN A 221 24.63 33.44 17.65
CA ASN A 221 25.01 34.78 18.12
C ASN A 221 25.06 35.81 16.97
N CYS A 222 24.14 36.77 16.99
CA CYS A 222 23.98 37.83 16.00
C CYS A 222 24.89 39.05 16.24
N ASN A 223 26.16 38.98 15.83
CA ASN A 223 27.10 40.11 15.96
C ASN A 223 26.70 41.30 15.07
N LEU A 224 26.40 42.45 15.69
CA LEU A 224 25.91 43.68 15.02
C LEU A 224 27.04 44.69 14.74
N GLY A 225 28.30 44.33 14.99
CA GLY A 225 29.44 45.27 15.09
C GLY A 225 30.27 45.51 13.83
N ASP A 226 30.83 44.45 13.22
CA ASP A 226 31.99 44.55 12.34
C ASP A 226 31.92 43.69 11.07
N ASN A 227 32.58 44.17 10.00
CA ASN A 227 32.95 43.37 8.83
C ASN A 227 34.30 42.67 9.07
N HIS A 228 34.38 41.38 8.70
CA HIS A 228 35.57 40.49 8.68
C HIS A 228 35.98 39.78 10.00
N ASP A 229 35.57 38.51 10.07
CA ASP A 229 36.45 37.31 10.02
C ASP A 229 36.93 36.59 11.31
N HIS A 230 36.78 35.25 11.24
CA HIS A 230 37.41 34.16 12.01
C HIS A 230 37.08 33.85 13.50
N ASN A 231 36.55 32.63 13.68
CA ASN A 231 36.81 31.59 14.71
C ASN A 231 35.95 31.48 16.00
N HIS A 232 35.46 30.25 16.26
CA HIS A 232 34.59 29.85 17.38
C HIS A 232 35.37 29.20 18.56
N GLU A 233 35.23 29.69 19.81
CA GLU A 233 35.38 28.94 21.10
C GLU A 233 34.63 29.70 22.25
N THR A 234 33.87 29.00 23.10
CA THR A 234 32.52 29.48 23.50
C THR A 234 31.90 28.69 24.74
N GLU A 235 30.65 28.98 25.25
CA GLU A 235 29.52 28.00 25.60
C GLU A 235 28.92 27.71 27.05
N ASN A 236 27.57 27.79 27.35
CA ASN A 236 26.85 28.00 28.68
C ASN A 236 25.36 27.39 28.97
N SER A 237 25.10 26.75 30.15
CA SER A 237 23.81 26.31 30.85
C SER A 237 22.95 25.01 30.50
N THR A 238 22.11 24.44 31.43
CA THR A 238 21.22 23.20 31.29
C THR A 238 20.27 22.86 32.51
N SER A 239 19.05 22.34 32.22
CA SER A 239 18.18 21.29 32.90
C SER A 239 17.71 21.43 34.40
N VAL A 240 16.74 20.71 35.09
CA VAL A 240 15.65 19.65 34.98
C VAL A 240 14.69 19.76 36.25
N PRO A 241 13.68 18.91 36.69
CA PRO A 241 12.79 17.81 36.15
C PRO A 241 11.24 17.93 36.53
N SER A 242 10.42 16.84 36.69
CA SER A 242 8.90 16.86 36.67
C SER A 242 8.07 15.78 37.47
N LYS A 243 6.70 15.83 37.44
CA LYS A 243 5.72 14.75 37.85
C LYS A 243 4.25 14.95 37.36
N VAL A 244 3.38 13.92 37.47
CA VAL A 244 2.09 13.68 36.73
C VAL A 244 0.80 13.86 37.58
N TYR A 245 -0.37 14.26 37.01
CA TYR A 245 -1.76 13.77 37.31
C TYR A 245 -2.88 14.31 36.33
N GLU A 246 -4.17 14.06 36.62
CA GLU A 246 -5.36 14.08 35.72
C GLU A 246 -5.79 15.42 35.08
N VAL A 247 -6.47 15.35 33.92
CA VAL A 247 -7.10 16.48 33.20
C VAL A 247 -8.50 16.79 33.75
N VAL A 248 -8.80 18.07 33.98
CA VAL A 248 -10.13 18.56 34.41
C VAL A 248 -10.71 19.51 33.38
N THR A 249 -11.88 19.18 32.82
CA THR A 249 -12.70 20.13 32.06
C THR A 249 -13.56 20.97 33.02
N MET A 250 -13.47 22.30 32.93
CA MET A 250 -14.26 23.22 33.75
C MET A 250 -15.26 24.04 32.93
N GLU A 251 -16.51 23.58 32.90
CA GLU A 251 -17.64 24.41 32.47
C GLU A 251 -18.01 25.39 33.59
N LYS A 252 -17.55 26.65 33.49
CA LYS A 252 -18.12 27.79 34.23
C LYS A 252 -17.92 29.11 33.48
N SER A 253 -18.69 30.13 33.85
CA SER A 253 -18.89 31.36 33.08
C SER A 253 -17.61 32.18 32.86
N LEU A 254 -17.16 32.22 31.60
CA LEU A 254 -15.95 32.87 31.09
C LEU A 254 -15.80 34.37 31.46
N GLU A 255 -16.89 35.14 31.44
CA GLU A 255 -16.83 36.61 31.48
C GLU A 255 -16.25 37.19 32.78
N GLU A 256 -16.51 36.56 33.94
CA GLU A 256 -15.93 37.02 35.22
C GLU A 256 -14.47 36.58 35.41
N TYR A 257 -14.00 35.61 34.62
CA TYR A 257 -12.63 35.10 34.68
C TYR A 257 -11.66 35.93 33.83
N TYR A 258 -12.03 36.26 32.58
CA TYR A 258 -11.16 37.04 31.68
C TYR A 258 -10.88 38.48 32.16
N ALA A 259 -11.78 39.08 32.93
CA ALA A 259 -11.59 40.40 33.53
C ALA A 259 -10.44 40.48 34.56
N LEU A 260 -9.84 39.33 34.94
CA LEU A 260 -8.73 39.22 35.90
C LEU A 260 -7.40 38.74 35.27
N LEU A 261 -7.39 38.37 33.98
CA LEU A 261 -6.21 37.79 33.32
C LEU A 261 -5.39 38.81 32.50
N GLY A 262 -6.03 39.79 31.87
CA GLY A 262 -5.36 40.72 30.95
C GLY A 262 -4.48 41.74 31.66
N GLY A 263 -3.17 41.67 31.45
CA GLY A 263 -2.23 42.69 31.90
C GLY A 263 -2.32 43.98 31.06
N SER A 264 -1.74 45.08 31.56
CA SER A 264 -1.63 46.34 30.82
C SER A 264 -0.17 46.73 30.62
N TYR A 265 0.34 46.63 29.39
CA TYR A 265 1.76 46.76 29.07
C TYR A 265 2.01 48.02 28.24
N ARG A 266 2.93 48.90 28.65
CA ARG A 266 3.38 50.00 27.77
C ARG A 266 4.57 49.54 26.94
N VAL A 267 4.39 49.33 25.65
CA VAL A 267 5.36 48.65 24.77
C VAL A 267 5.36 49.24 23.37
N TYR A 268 6.38 48.94 22.57
CA TYR A 268 6.32 49.12 21.12
C TYR A 268 5.50 47.95 20.56
N ALA A 269 4.17 48.06 20.64
CA ALA A 269 3.26 46.96 20.31
C ALA A 269 3.36 46.54 18.83
N MET A 270 3.10 45.26 18.55
CA MET A 270 3.08 44.69 17.20
C MET A 270 2.16 45.50 16.27
N PRO A 271 2.59 45.86 15.03
CA PRO A 271 3.83 45.50 14.34
C PRO A 271 4.97 46.54 14.43
N VAL A 272 5.01 47.40 15.45
CA VAL A 272 6.08 48.42 15.57
C VAL A 272 7.41 47.77 15.91
N GLU A 273 8.36 47.76 14.98
CA GLU A 273 9.70 47.18 15.19
C GLU A 273 10.46 47.80 16.36
N SER A 274 10.60 49.14 16.41
CA SER A 274 11.61 49.76 17.27
C SER A 274 11.41 51.29 17.43
N PRO A 275 12.14 51.98 18.32
CA PRO A 275 11.96 53.42 18.59
C PRO A 275 12.13 54.38 17.40
N ASN A 276 12.75 53.94 16.30
CA ASN A 276 12.86 54.73 15.06
C ASN A 276 11.72 54.42 14.04
N HIS A 277 10.83 53.48 14.36
CA HIS A 277 9.68 53.06 13.54
C HIS A 277 8.32 53.54 14.06
N GLY A 278 8.18 53.77 15.37
CA GLY A 278 6.90 54.17 15.97
C GLY A 278 7.00 54.65 17.42
N SER A 279 5.85 54.74 18.09
CA SER A 279 5.74 55.18 19.49
C SER A 279 5.12 54.08 20.36
N ARG A 280 5.49 54.04 21.65
CA ARG A 280 4.91 53.07 22.60
C ARG A 280 3.43 53.34 22.85
N THR A 281 2.61 52.31 22.74
CA THR A 281 1.20 52.30 23.14
C THR A 281 1.07 51.62 24.51
N LEU A 282 -0.06 51.82 25.20
CA LEU A 282 -0.47 51.00 26.35
C LEU A 282 -1.52 50.03 25.82
N VAL A 283 -1.24 48.73 25.91
CA VAL A 283 -2.10 47.65 25.38
C VAL A 283 -2.59 46.74 26.50
N THR A 284 -3.75 46.12 26.31
CA THR A 284 -4.49 45.33 27.31
C THR A 284 -5.26 44.21 26.63
N GLY A 285 -5.32 43.02 27.23
CA GLY A 285 -6.04 41.88 26.63
C GLY A 285 -5.36 41.45 25.32
N VAL A 286 -4.04 41.25 25.40
CA VAL A 286 -3.14 40.89 24.29
C VAL A 286 -2.75 39.42 24.31
N GLU A 287 -3.11 38.73 25.38
CA GLU A 287 -2.90 37.31 25.63
C GLU A 287 -3.79 36.45 24.71
N ASN A 288 -3.20 35.59 23.87
CA ASN A 288 -3.99 34.68 23.03
C ASN A 288 -4.43 33.46 23.85
N LEU A 289 -5.73 33.34 24.11
CA LEU A 289 -6.29 32.33 25.02
C LEU A 289 -6.27 30.88 24.47
N THR A 290 -5.89 30.65 23.21
CA THR A 290 -5.67 29.31 22.65
C THR A 290 -4.26 28.81 22.99
N ALA A 291 -3.26 29.70 22.82
CA ALA A 291 -1.85 29.42 23.07
C ALA A 291 -1.48 29.56 24.55
N SER A 292 -2.03 30.59 25.21
CA SER A 292 -1.81 30.96 26.61
C SER A 292 -3.14 30.97 27.39
N PRO A 293 -3.76 29.79 27.63
CA PRO A 293 -5.13 29.68 28.17
C PRO A 293 -5.33 30.22 29.61
N PHE A 294 -4.25 30.47 30.34
CA PHE A 294 -4.25 31.07 31.68
C PHE A 294 -3.62 32.48 31.69
N GLY A 295 -3.42 33.08 30.51
CA GLY A 295 -2.68 34.33 30.32
C GLY A 295 -1.17 34.18 30.57
N TRP A 296 -0.42 35.26 30.32
CA TRP A 296 1.05 35.26 30.42
C TRP A 296 1.61 35.31 31.85
N HIS A 297 0.77 35.13 32.89
CA HIS A 297 1.15 35.34 34.29
C HIS A 297 0.80 34.18 35.24
N ASP A 298 0.46 33.02 34.68
CA ASP A 298 0.34 31.73 35.38
C ASP A 298 1.40 30.73 34.87
N THR A 299 1.80 29.75 35.69
CA THR A 299 2.63 28.61 35.24
C THR A 299 2.04 27.23 35.59
N ASN A 300 0.96 27.16 36.36
CA ASN A 300 0.52 25.92 37.00
C ASN A 300 -0.82 25.38 36.47
N GLY A 301 -1.54 26.12 35.62
CA GLY A 301 -2.82 25.73 35.04
C GLY A 301 -4.01 25.91 35.98
N SER A 302 -3.90 26.78 36.99
CA SER A 302 -5.02 27.13 37.87
C SER A 302 -5.61 28.49 37.48
N PRO A 303 -6.94 28.67 37.56
CA PRO A 303 -7.58 29.96 37.36
C PRO A 303 -7.10 31.06 38.33
N GLY A 304 -6.22 31.95 37.85
CA GLY A 304 -5.74 33.13 38.55
C GLY A 304 -4.36 33.58 38.05
N VAL A 305 -3.90 34.75 38.51
CA VAL A 305 -2.53 35.22 38.22
C VAL A 305 -1.58 34.75 39.33
N GLU A 306 -0.53 34.01 38.95
CA GLU A 306 0.49 33.49 39.88
C GLU A 306 1.58 34.55 40.14
N TYR A 307 1.98 35.26 39.08
CA TYR A 307 3.07 36.25 39.12
C TYR A 307 2.55 37.67 38.86
N THR A 308 2.99 38.62 39.69
CA THR A 308 2.73 40.07 39.51
C THR A 308 3.85 40.79 38.74
N PHE A 309 4.76 40.01 38.16
CA PHE A 309 5.96 40.44 37.47
C PHE A 309 6.16 39.64 36.18
N SER A 310 7.13 40.02 35.36
CA SER A 310 7.44 39.52 34.01
C SER A 310 7.81 38.02 33.92
N ARG A 311 6.88 37.14 34.30
CA ARG A 311 7.00 35.68 34.33
C ARG A 311 5.62 35.03 34.13
N GLY A 312 5.60 33.96 33.34
CA GLY A 312 4.47 33.04 33.17
C GLY A 312 4.89 31.76 32.45
N ASN A 313 3.93 31.08 31.83
CA ASN A 313 4.14 29.75 31.25
C ASN A 313 5.19 29.72 30.12
N ASN A 314 5.25 30.79 29.34
CA ASN A 314 5.95 30.86 28.04
C ASN A 314 7.37 31.44 28.19
N VAL A 315 7.52 32.44 29.06
CA VAL A 315 8.74 33.21 29.25
C VAL A 315 8.88 33.72 30.69
N TYR A 316 10.12 33.81 31.15
CA TYR A 316 10.53 34.54 32.34
C TYR A 316 11.57 35.58 31.93
N ALA A 317 11.19 36.87 31.96
CA ALA A 317 12.03 37.97 31.56
C ALA A 317 12.55 38.75 32.78
N TYR A 318 13.86 38.98 32.83
CA TYR A 318 14.59 39.61 33.93
C TYR A 318 15.88 40.27 33.43
N ASP A 319 16.54 41.09 34.25
CA ASP A 319 17.90 41.56 33.95
C ASP A 319 18.98 40.56 34.35
N ASP A 320 20.05 40.45 33.57
CA ASP A 320 21.33 39.91 34.05
C ASP A 320 22.49 40.87 33.73
N ILE A 321 22.35 42.11 34.18
CA ILE A 321 23.37 43.16 34.09
C ILE A 321 24.69 42.75 34.76
N ALA A 322 24.66 41.74 35.62
CA ALA A 322 25.80 41.23 36.37
C ALA A 322 26.58 40.10 35.66
N ASN A 323 26.08 39.54 34.55
CA ASN A 323 26.56 38.29 33.93
C ASN A 323 26.76 37.19 34.98
N THR A 324 25.62 36.73 35.52
CA THR A 324 25.52 35.66 36.52
C THR A 324 24.79 34.43 36.00
N ASN A 325 24.14 34.50 34.83
CA ASN A 325 23.29 33.47 34.24
C ASN A 325 22.16 33.03 35.19
N ASN A 326 21.71 33.95 36.03
CA ASN A 326 20.72 33.77 37.09
C ASN A 326 19.69 34.93 37.06
N PRO A 327 18.42 34.70 37.43
CA PRO A 327 17.40 35.75 37.39
C PRO A 327 17.68 36.94 38.32
N GLY A 328 17.92 38.12 37.72
CA GLY A 328 18.06 39.40 38.42
C GLY A 328 16.72 40.12 38.66
N SER A 329 16.67 41.42 38.35
CA SER A 329 15.48 42.25 38.57
C SER A 329 14.40 41.95 37.53
N THR A 330 13.13 42.07 37.92
CA THR A 330 11.97 41.88 37.03
C THR A 330 11.17 43.17 36.89
N ALA A 331 10.43 43.32 35.79
CA ALA A 331 9.38 44.33 35.72
C ALA A 331 8.19 43.85 36.56
N ASN A 332 7.62 44.69 37.43
CA ASN A 332 6.56 44.30 38.37
C ASN A 332 5.35 45.25 38.25
N GLY A 333 4.27 44.77 37.64
CA GLY A 333 3.02 45.52 37.46
C GLY A 333 2.09 45.50 38.68
N GLY A 334 2.51 44.85 39.78
CA GLY A 334 1.72 44.69 40.99
C GLY A 334 0.48 43.81 40.81
N GLY A 335 -0.40 43.79 41.82
CA GLY A 335 -1.63 42.99 41.82
C GLY A 335 -2.70 43.42 40.80
N SER A 336 -2.41 44.39 39.94
CA SER A 336 -3.25 44.83 38.82
C SER A 336 -2.53 44.71 37.47
N LEU A 337 -1.37 44.02 37.41
CA LEU A 337 -0.58 43.76 36.20
C LEU A 337 -0.35 45.02 35.32
N ASN A 338 -0.08 46.17 35.96
CA ASN A 338 0.12 47.43 35.27
C ASN A 338 1.60 47.73 35.01
N PHE A 339 2.10 47.30 33.85
CA PHE A 339 3.46 47.50 33.38
C PHE A 339 3.60 48.82 32.58
N ASP A 340 3.01 49.91 33.06
CA ASP A 340 3.19 51.26 32.51
C ASP A 340 4.44 51.95 33.08
N PHE A 341 5.60 51.63 32.49
CA PHE A 341 6.89 52.23 32.87
C PHE A 341 7.36 53.33 31.91
N PRO A 342 7.90 54.46 32.43
CA PRO A 342 8.53 55.48 31.61
C PRO A 342 9.81 54.95 30.94
N ILE A 343 10.19 55.52 29.80
CA ILE A 343 11.38 55.12 29.04
C ILE A 343 12.21 56.34 28.65
N ASN A 344 13.53 56.18 28.72
CA ASN A 344 14.51 56.98 28.01
C ASN A 344 15.17 56.08 26.96
N THR A 345 15.03 56.43 25.69
CA THR A 345 15.58 55.66 24.56
C THR A 345 17.08 55.90 24.32
N THR A 346 17.68 56.90 24.99
CA THR A 346 19.14 57.04 25.07
C THR A 346 19.64 56.30 26.31
N TRP A 347 20.00 55.04 26.14
CA TRP A 347 20.50 54.20 27.24
C TRP A 347 21.75 54.81 27.89
N SER A 348 21.85 54.67 29.20
CA SER A 348 23.07 54.94 29.96
C SER A 348 23.09 54.12 31.25
N ALA A 349 24.27 53.79 31.77
CA ALA A 349 24.39 53.06 33.04
C ALA A 349 23.70 53.75 34.24
N GLY A 350 23.52 55.08 34.20
CA GLY A 350 22.79 55.87 35.21
C GLY A 350 21.29 56.05 34.94
N ASN A 351 20.81 55.72 33.74
CA ASN A 351 19.38 55.66 33.41
C ASN A 351 19.17 54.58 32.33
N ARG A 352 18.92 53.37 32.81
CA ARG A 352 18.77 52.15 32.01
C ARG A 352 17.36 51.92 31.47
N SER A 353 16.34 52.64 31.94
CA SER A 353 14.92 52.36 31.62
C SER A 353 14.45 50.92 31.95
N LEU A 354 15.17 50.20 32.82
CA LEU A 354 15.15 48.74 32.90
C LEU A 354 13.76 48.07 33.02
N PRO A 355 12.80 48.55 33.85
CA PRO A 355 11.46 47.95 33.87
C PRO A 355 10.70 48.09 32.55
N ALA A 356 10.94 49.14 31.77
CA ALA A 356 10.35 49.33 30.44
C ALA A 356 10.99 48.43 29.38
N ALA A 357 12.30 48.17 29.48
CA ALA A 357 13.03 47.22 28.64
C ALA A 357 12.52 45.79 28.86
N ILE A 358 12.56 45.31 30.11
CA ILE A 358 12.05 43.97 30.49
C ILE A 358 10.57 43.79 30.12
N THR A 359 9.74 44.83 30.26
CA THR A 359 8.32 44.77 29.84
C THR A 359 8.18 44.60 28.31
N ASN A 360 9.04 45.23 27.53
CA ASN A 360 9.00 45.15 26.07
C ASN A 360 9.52 43.78 25.57
N LEU A 361 10.59 43.27 26.17
CA LEU A 361 11.09 41.90 25.97
C LEU A 361 10.01 40.87 26.32
N PHE A 362 9.46 40.93 27.53
CA PHE A 362 8.41 40.02 28.01
C PHE A 362 7.19 40.00 27.09
N TYR A 363 6.71 41.16 26.65
CA TYR A 363 5.60 41.25 25.70
C TYR A 363 5.94 40.57 24.37
N TRP A 364 7.09 40.86 23.75
CA TRP A 364 7.41 40.31 22.43
C TRP A 364 7.74 38.82 22.43
N SER A 365 8.38 38.29 23.48
CA SER A 365 8.57 36.84 23.65
C SER A 365 7.25 36.08 23.80
N ASN A 366 6.25 36.66 24.48
CA ASN A 366 4.91 36.08 24.54
C ASN A 366 4.14 36.23 23.21
N ILE A 367 4.26 37.38 22.52
CA ILE A 367 3.59 37.58 21.22
C ILE A 367 4.07 36.56 20.18
N ILE A 368 5.38 36.32 20.03
CA ILE A 368 5.85 35.33 19.05
C ILE A 368 5.47 33.90 19.45
N HIS A 369 5.48 33.54 20.74
CA HIS A 369 4.89 32.29 21.23
C HIS A 369 3.44 32.16 20.75
N ASP A 370 2.60 33.12 21.12
CA ASP A 370 1.15 33.07 20.90
C ASP A 370 0.76 33.11 19.42
N VAL A 371 1.57 33.76 18.57
CA VAL A 371 1.40 33.78 17.11
C VAL A 371 1.77 32.43 16.52
N VAL A 372 3.02 31.97 16.68
CA VAL A 372 3.51 30.78 15.97
C VAL A 372 2.88 29.49 16.51
N TYR A 373 2.30 29.53 17.71
CA TYR A 373 1.38 28.49 18.22
C TYR A 373 0.23 28.20 17.23
N GLN A 374 -0.42 29.22 16.67
CA GLN A 374 -1.54 29.03 15.70
C GLN A 374 -1.08 28.36 14.40
N TYR A 375 0.20 28.50 14.07
CA TYR A 375 0.83 27.91 12.88
C TYR A 375 1.49 26.54 13.18
N GLY A 376 1.22 26.00 14.37
CA GLY A 376 1.61 24.65 14.76
C GLY A 376 3.01 24.53 15.35
N PHE A 377 3.54 25.59 15.99
CA PHE A 377 4.58 25.44 17.03
C PHE A 377 3.91 25.28 18.40
N ASP A 378 3.22 24.15 18.54
CA ASP A 378 2.48 23.74 19.73
C ASP A 378 3.32 22.87 20.67
N GLU A 379 2.72 22.44 21.78
CA GLU A 379 3.36 21.61 22.79
C GLU A 379 3.83 20.26 22.21
N ALA A 380 3.07 19.63 21.31
CA ALA A 380 3.45 18.33 20.73
C ALA A 380 4.63 18.45 19.76
N SER A 381 4.74 19.58 19.06
CA SER A 381 5.87 19.95 18.20
C SER A 381 7.13 20.37 18.97
N GLY A 382 7.03 20.60 20.29
CA GLY A 382 8.14 20.97 21.16
C GLY A 382 8.38 22.47 21.30
N ASN A 383 7.33 23.23 21.57
CA ASN A 383 7.42 24.65 21.92
C ASN A 383 7.97 24.87 23.35
N PHE A 384 8.05 26.14 23.77
CA PHE A 384 8.72 26.55 25.00
C PHE A 384 7.72 26.84 26.13
N GLN A 385 7.49 25.88 27.03
CA GLN A 385 6.49 26.00 28.09
C GLN A 385 6.91 25.37 29.43
N GLN A 386 6.59 26.06 30.53
CA GLN A 386 6.69 25.54 31.90
C GLN A 386 5.69 24.39 32.13
N ASN A 387 4.52 24.46 31.52
CA ASN A 387 3.44 23.50 31.64
C ASN A 387 2.69 23.35 30.32
N ASN A 388 2.78 22.15 29.73
CA ASN A 388 2.20 21.81 28.43
C ASN A 388 0.72 21.36 28.53
N TYR A 389 0.12 21.47 29.72
CA TYR A 389 -1.28 21.14 30.02
C TYR A 389 -1.74 19.72 29.59
N GLY A 390 -0.78 18.79 29.43
CA GLY A 390 -1.03 17.43 28.97
C GLY A 390 -1.23 17.25 27.46
N LYS A 391 -1.03 18.30 26.64
CA LYS A 391 -1.24 18.27 25.19
C LYS A 391 -0.15 17.53 24.40
N GLY A 392 1.05 17.41 24.96
CA GLY A 392 2.22 16.81 24.32
C GLY A 392 3.53 17.42 24.79
N GLY A 393 4.63 17.10 24.10
CA GLY A 393 5.94 17.69 24.36
C GLY A 393 6.61 17.23 25.65
N SER A 394 7.64 17.97 26.03
CA SER A 394 8.41 17.84 27.25
C SER A 394 8.42 19.20 27.97
N GLN A 395 7.61 19.34 29.01
CA GLN A 395 7.47 20.62 29.74
C GLN A 395 8.69 20.99 30.61
N ASN A 396 8.67 22.21 31.17
CA ASN A 396 9.71 22.90 31.97
C ASN A 396 10.77 23.64 31.14
N ASP A 397 10.41 24.15 29.97
CA ASP A 397 11.33 24.80 29.04
C ASP A 397 10.84 26.17 28.50
N TYR A 398 10.18 26.93 29.36
CA TYR A 398 9.92 28.36 29.14
C TYR A 398 11.21 29.13 28.81
N VAL A 399 11.09 30.18 28.00
CA VAL A 399 12.24 31.01 27.63
C VAL A 399 12.73 31.83 28.81
N ARG A 400 14.01 31.68 29.17
CA ARG A 400 14.73 32.65 30.01
C ARG A 400 15.14 33.83 29.13
N ALA A 401 14.59 35.01 29.37
CA ALA A 401 14.84 36.19 28.53
C ALA A 401 15.61 37.25 29.34
N GLU A 402 16.91 37.38 29.03
CA GLU A 402 17.91 38.08 29.85
C GLU A 402 18.17 39.48 29.25
N ALA A 403 17.57 40.50 29.86
CA ALA A 403 17.56 41.89 29.40
C ALA A 403 18.82 42.66 29.85
N GLN A 404 19.33 43.54 28.99
CA GLN A 404 20.57 44.31 29.19
C GLN A 404 21.74 43.48 29.75
N ASP A 405 21.88 42.24 29.28
CA ASP A 405 22.80 41.26 29.84
C ASP A 405 24.27 41.74 29.77
N GLY A 406 25.00 41.58 30.87
CA GLY A 406 26.37 42.04 31.04
C GLY A 406 27.45 41.22 30.32
N VAL A 407 27.11 40.10 29.66
CA VAL A 407 28.08 39.26 28.94
C VAL A 407 28.60 39.90 27.65
N GLY A 408 27.78 40.74 27.00
CA GLY A 408 28.05 41.23 25.64
C GLY A 408 27.55 42.65 25.38
N THR A 409 27.85 43.17 24.19
CA THR A 409 27.37 44.46 23.67
C THR A 409 27.27 44.41 22.15
N CYS A 410 26.31 45.11 21.55
CA CYS A 410 26.09 45.14 20.09
C CYS A 410 26.00 43.72 19.47
N ASN A 411 25.30 42.82 20.14
CA ASN A 411 25.04 41.44 19.73
C ASN A 411 23.71 41.03 20.41
N ALA A 412 23.14 39.88 20.05
CA ALA A 412 22.06 39.20 20.77
C ALA A 412 22.17 37.71 20.44
N ASN A 413 21.64 36.83 21.28
CA ASN A 413 21.74 35.40 21.05
C ASN A 413 20.60 34.58 21.64
N PHE A 414 20.47 33.34 21.15
CA PHE A 414 19.53 32.35 21.67
C PHE A 414 20.15 30.96 21.68
N ALA A 415 20.10 30.29 22.84
CA ALA A 415 20.46 28.88 22.98
C ALA A 415 19.23 27.98 23.01
N THR A 416 19.22 26.98 22.12
CA THR A 416 18.09 26.07 21.94
C THR A 416 18.44 24.62 22.26
N PRO A 417 18.43 24.19 23.53
CA PRO A 417 18.50 22.77 23.86
C PRO A 417 17.22 22.02 23.43
N ALA A 418 17.30 20.69 23.48
CA ALA A 418 16.19 19.79 23.20
C ALA A 418 14.98 20.04 24.13
N ASP A 419 13.81 19.57 23.68
CA ASP A 419 12.52 19.71 24.38
C ASP A 419 12.57 19.26 25.86
N GLY A 420 12.06 20.11 26.76
CA GLY A 420 12.12 19.91 28.21
C GLY A 420 13.40 20.39 28.89
N SER A 421 14.26 21.12 28.19
CA SER A 421 15.39 21.85 28.77
C SER A 421 15.26 23.35 28.52
N LEU A 422 15.46 24.17 29.57
CA LEU A 422 15.27 25.63 29.55
C LEU A 422 16.13 26.36 28.50
N PRO A 423 15.57 26.81 27.36
CA PRO A 423 16.27 27.68 26.43
C PRO A 423 16.52 29.06 27.05
N ARG A 424 17.26 29.90 26.33
CA ARG A 424 17.71 31.19 26.85
C ARG A 424 18.02 32.17 25.74
N MET A 425 17.45 33.36 25.85
CA MET A 425 17.68 34.52 24.99
C MET A 425 18.46 35.56 25.79
N GLN A 426 19.54 36.11 25.25
CA GLN A 426 20.25 37.24 25.88
C GLN A 426 20.23 38.46 24.95
N MET A 427 19.75 39.59 25.49
CA MET A 427 19.61 40.86 24.77
C MET A 427 20.64 41.86 25.29
N PHE A 428 21.50 42.39 24.41
CA PHE A 428 22.55 43.31 24.82
C PHE A 428 22.28 44.77 24.44
N VAL A 429 22.89 45.66 25.20
CA VAL A 429 22.97 47.09 24.89
C VAL A 429 23.97 47.31 23.76
N CYS A 430 23.64 48.19 22.80
CA CYS A 430 24.58 48.68 21.79
C CYS A 430 24.82 50.18 21.94
N ASN A 431 26.00 50.55 22.44
CA ASN A 431 26.43 51.94 22.71
C ASN A 431 25.47 52.72 23.63
N SER A 432 24.53 53.47 23.06
CA SER A 432 23.50 54.25 23.77
C SER A 432 22.08 53.86 23.37
N ARG A 433 21.92 52.69 22.76
CA ARG A 433 20.65 52.10 22.32
C ARG A 433 20.51 50.69 22.91
N ASP A 434 19.29 50.31 23.17
CA ASP A 434 18.96 49.11 23.95
C ASP A 434 18.38 48.02 23.04
N GLY A 435 18.88 46.78 23.17
CA GLY A 435 18.48 45.60 22.40
C GLY A 435 17.06 45.15 22.71
N ASP A 436 16.66 45.29 23.97
CA ASP A 436 15.31 45.04 24.48
C ASP A 436 14.21 45.91 23.85
N LEU A 437 14.58 46.81 22.92
CA LEU A 437 13.70 47.72 22.17
C LEU A 437 13.77 47.51 20.64
N ASP A 438 14.55 46.55 20.13
CA ASP A 438 14.56 46.18 18.71
C ASP A 438 13.77 44.87 18.53
N ASN A 439 12.47 44.98 18.28
CA ASN A 439 11.55 43.86 18.33
C ASN A 439 11.78 42.87 17.19
N ALA A 440 12.30 43.33 16.04
CA ALA A 440 12.72 42.40 14.99
C ALA A 440 13.92 41.54 15.43
N VAL A 441 14.79 42.03 16.33
CA VAL A 441 15.87 41.23 16.93
C VAL A 441 15.33 40.29 18.01
N ILE A 442 14.44 40.74 18.90
CA ILE A 442 13.79 39.84 19.90
C ILE A 442 13.07 38.67 19.20
N VAL A 443 12.39 38.94 18.08
CA VAL A 443 11.71 37.93 17.26
C VAL A 443 12.71 37.08 16.45
N HIS A 444 13.84 37.65 16.01
CA HIS A 444 14.94 36.90 15.39
C HIS A 444 15.51 35.85 16.35
N GLU A 445 15.91 36.27 17.56
CA GLU A 445 16.49 35.35 18.56
C GLU A 445 15.53 34.19 18.88
N TYR A 446 14.24 34.49 19.07
CA TYR A 446 13.22 33.45 19.29
C TYR A 446 13.03 32.54 18.04
N GLY A 447 13.27 33.09 16.83
CA GLY A 447 13.30 32.36 15.56
C GLY A 447 14.37 31.27 15.48
N HIS A 448 15.52 31.45 16.13
CA HIS A 448 16.50 30.36 16.32
C HIS A 448 15.88 29.23 17.15
N GLY A 449 15.14 29.58 18.20
CA GLY A 449 14.37 28.64 19.02
C GLY A 449 13.39 27.80 18.20
N ILE A 450 12.52 28.47 17.43
CA ILE A 450 11.50 27.81 16.58
C ILE A 450 12.16 26.88 15.55
N SER A 451 13.11 27.41 14.77
CA SER A 451 13.74 26.65 13.68
C SER A 451 14.57 25.47 14.19
N THR A 452 15.26 25.61 15.33
CA THR A 452 16.08 24.56 15.92
C THR A 452 15.24 23.46 16.59
N ARG A 453 14.08 23.79 17.18
CA ARG A 453 13.16 22.77 17.73
C ARG A 453 12.43 21.97 16.66
N LEU A 454 11.97 22.61 15.59
CA LEU A 454 11.18 21.94 14.55
C LEU A 454 12.04 21.09 13.60
N THR A 455 13.24 21.55 13.22
CA THR A 455 14.09 20.88 12.23
C THR A 455 14.60 19.52 12.74
N GLY A 456 14.23 18.44 12.06
CA GLY A 456 14.64 17.07 12.44
C GLY A 456 13.98 16.54 13.73
N GLY A 457 13.00 17.28 14.28
CA GLY A 457 12.20 16.89 15.43
C GLY A 457 12.76 17.34 16.80
N ARG A 458 11.85 17.71 17.70
CA ARG A 458 12.06 18.41 18.99
C ARG A 458 13.16 17.92 19.94
N LEU A 459 13.67 16.70 19.76
CA LEU A 459 14.78 16.14 20.56
C LEU A 459 16.15 16.26 19.89
N ASN A 460 16.30 17.02 18.80
CA ASN A 460 17.57 17.11 18.05
C ASN A 460 17.99 18.54 17.63
N SER A 461 18.42 19.34 18.60
CA SER A 461 18.95 20.70 18.38
C SER A 461 20.18 20.81 17.46
N GLY A 462 20.81 19.70 17.07
CA GLY A 462 21.99 19.70 16.22
C GLY A 462 21.73 19.87 14.72
N CYS A 463 20.48 19.99 14.29
CA CYS A 463 20.12 19.88 12.88
C CYS A 463 20.36 21.14 12.02
N LEU A 464 20.87 22.23 12.58
CA LEU A 464 21.14 23.50 11.86
C LEU A 464 22.59 23.99 12.01
N SER A 465 23.54 23.06 12.17
CA SER A 465 24.96 23.36 12.37
C SER A 465 25.85 23.12 11.13
N ASN A 466 25.25 22.84 9.97
CA ASN A 466 25.94 22.59 8.71
C ASN A 466 26.28 23.90 7.95
N LEU A 467 27.21 23.86 6.97
CA LEU A 467 27.70 25.10 6.32
C LEU A 467 26.65 25.81 5.44
N GLU A 468 25.66 25.08 4.95
CA GLU A 468 24.55 25.62 4.15
C GLU A 468 23.28 25.89 4.97
N GLN A 469 23.36 25.88 6.30
CA GLN A 469 22.21 26.00 7.19
C GLN A 469 21.46 27.34 7.07
N MET A 470 20.15 27.29 7.36
CA MET A 470 19.18 28.35 7.06
C MET A 470 18.58 29.04 8.31
N GLY A 471 19.05 28.69 9.52
CA GLY A 471 18.61 29.18 10.84
C GLY A 471 18.42 30.69 10.93
N GLU A 472 19.50 31.42 10.66
CA GLU A 472 19.56 32.88 10.48
C GLU A 472 18.46 33.43 9.57
N GLY A 473 18.15 32.72 8.48
CA GLY A 473 17.22 33.17 7.45
C GLY A 473 15.76 32.98 7.85
N TRP A 474 15.40 31.90 8.56
CA TRP A 474 14.07 31.80 9.18
C TRP A 474 13.90 32.82 10.31
N SER A 475 14.99 33.10 11.03
CA SER A 475 15.01 34.04 12.15
C SER A 475 14.79 35.48 11.68
N ASP A 476 15.49 35.93 10.63
CA ASP A 476 15.19 37.20 9.94
C ASP A 476 13.77 37.21 9.36
N TYR A 477 13.30 36.10 8.78
CA TYR A 477 11.95 35.99 8.26
C TYR A 477 10.86 36.25 9.32
N TYR A 478 10.93 35.62 10.49
CA TYR A 478 9.95 35.87 11.56
C TYR A 478 10.01 37.34 12.01
N GLY A 479 11.21 37.90 12.21
CA GLY A 479 11.40 39.30 12.61
C GLY A 479 10.85 40.31 11.60
N LEU A 480 11.03 40.04 10.31
CA LEU A 480 10.46 40.83 9.21
C LEU A 480 8.94 40.71 9.16
N LEU A 481 8.39 39.49 9.20
CA LEU A 481 6.96 39.21 9.03
C LEU A 481 6.11 39.84 10.15
N LEU A 482 6.48 39.62 11.42
CA LEU A 482 5.73 40.16 12.57
C LEU A 482 5.86 41.69 12.71
N THR A 483 6.73 42.33 11.93
CA THR A 483 6.87 43.80 11.85
C THR A 483 6.37 44.40 10.53
N MET A 484 5.69 43.60 9.69
CA MET A 484 4.97 44.10 8.50
C MET A 484 3.72 44.89 8.89
N LYS A 485 3.39 45.90 8.08
CA LYS A 485 2.23 46.79 8.31
C LYS A 485 1.51 47.11 6.99
N THR A 486 0.23 47.44 7.11
CA THR A 486 -0.61 47.86 5.98
C THR A 486 0.03 49.03 5.22
N GLY A 487 0.31 48.81 3.94
CA GLY A 487 0.93 49.82 3.05
C GLY A 487 2.44 49.70 2.85
N ASP A 488 3.10 48.71 3.47
CA ASP A 488 4.41 48.25 2.99
C ASP A 488 4.30 47.62 1.59
N THR A 489 5.42 47.51 0.87
CA THR A 489 5.49 46.83 -0.44
C THR A 489 6.80 46.06 -0.60
N GLY A 490 6.77 44.91 -1.28
CA GLY A 490 7.96 44.07 -1.50
C GLY A 490 9.16 44.78 -2.13
N PRO A 491 8.99 45.67 -3.13
CA PRO A 491 10.09 46.43 -3.75
C PRO A 491 10.68 47.55 -2.88
N ALA A 492 10.16 47.79 -1.67
CA ALA A 492 10.77 48.73 -0.71
C ALA A 492 12.10 48.19 -0.17
N SER A 493 12.88 49.05 0.50
CA SER A 493 14.12 48.68 1.20
C SER A 493 13.82 48.43 2.67
N ARG A 494 13.94 47.19 3.14
CA ARG A 494 13.66 46.78 4.53
C ARG A 494 14.93 46.26 5.21
N GLY A 495 15.62 47.12 5.96
CA GLY A 495 16.69 46.69 6.87
C GLY A 495 16.14 46.07 8.15
N ILE A 496 17.00 45.32 8.85
CA ILE A 496 16.76 44.76 10.21
C ILE A 496 17.85 45.28 11.18
N GLY A 497 17.54 45.40 12.47
CA GLY A 497 18.45 45.93 13.49
C GLY A 497 18.76 47.42 13.32
N THR A 498 17.93 48.15 12.56
CA THR A 498 18.19 49.56 12.17
C THR A 498 18.26 50.49 13.36
N TRP A 499 17.53 50.17 14.43
CA TRP A 499 17.60 50.92 15.68
C TRP A 499 18.97 50.71 16.33
N LEU A 500 19.48 49.49 16.46
CA LEU A 500 20.75 49.24 17.16
C LEU A 500 21.95 49.92 16.50
N VAL A 501 22.10 49.83 15.17
CA VAL A 501 23.24 50.44 14.44
C VAL A 501 23.09 51.92 14.10
N GLY A 502 22.27 52.67 14.86
CA GLY A 502 22.22 54.14 14.79
C GLY A 502 21.27 54.74 13.74
N GLN A 503 20.68 53.93 12.88
CA GLN A 503 20.04 54.35 11.62
C GLN A 503 18.57 54.84 11.80
N ALA A 504 18.01 55.38 10.71
CA ALA A 504 16.57 55.53 10.53
C ALA A 504 15.93 54.20 10.13
N GLY A 505 14.62 54.03 10.32
CA GLY A 505 13.93 52.73 10.11
C GLY A 505 14.01 52.18 8.68
N ASN A 506 14.14 53.04 7.67
CA ASN A 506 14.37 52.65 6.28
C ASN A 506 15.86 52.56 5.89
N GLY A 507 16.76 52.46 6.87
CA GLY A 507 18.19 52.21 6.64
C GLY A 507 18.49 50.79 6.16
N PRO A 508 19.72 50.51 5.71
CA PRO A 508 20.13 49.17 5.28
C PRO A 508 20.09 48.12 6.41
N GLY A 509 20.21 48.54 7.67
CA GLY A 509 20.29 47.62 8.82
C GLY A 509 21.69 47.03 9.00
N ILE A 510 21.73 45.77 9.45
CA ILE A 510 22.95 45.00 9.81
C ILE A 510 23.38 43.96 8.76
N ARG A 511 22.50 43.58 7.82
CA ARG A 511 22.79 42.55 6.80
C ARG A 511 23.47 43.18 5.56
N GLU A 512 24.07 42.35 4.70
CA GLU A 512 24.85 42.82 3.53
C GLU A 512 24.02 43.71 2.59
N PHE A 513 22.74 43.36 2.41
CA PHE A 513 21.75 44.16 1.68
C PHE A 513 20.45 44.18 2.50
N PRO A 514 19.69 45.29 2.50
CA PRO A 514 18.32 45.28 3.02
C PRO A 514 17.44 44.34 2.19
N TYR A 515 16.39 43.79 2.79
CA TYR A 515 15.45 42.92 2.10
C TYR A 515 14.57 43.72 1.14
N SER A 516 14.45 43.23 -0.11
CA SER A 516 13.68 43.89 -1.17
C SER A 516 13.47 42.96 -2.36
N THR A 517 12.23 42.85 -2.86
CA THR A 517 11.94 42.09 -4.09
C THR A 517 12.46 42.76 -5.36
N ASN A 518 13.05 43.95 -5.23
CA ASN A 518 13.77 44.65 -6.27
C ASN A 518 15.24 44.18 -6.33
N MET A 519 15.60 43.46 -7.39
CA MET A 519 16.96 42.93 -7.62
C MET A 519 18.05 44.01 -7.71
N ALA A 520 17.69 45.29 -7.92
CA ALA A 520 18.63 46.41 -7.89
C ALA A 520 18.89 46.98 -6.47
N ILE A 521 18.11 46.57 -5.47
CA ILE A 521 18.32 46.87 -4.04
C ILE A 521 18.96 45.66 -3.34
N ASN A 522 18.46 44.45 -3.62
CA ASN A 522 19.02 43.21 -3.10
C ASN A 522 19.23 42.19 -4.23
N SER A 523 20.49 42.02 -4.64
CA SER A 523 20.88 41.13 -5.73
C SER A 523 21.25 39.71 -5.30
N HIS A 524 20.88 39.26 -4.08
CA HIS A 524 21.14 37.89 -3.64
C HIS A 524 20.47 36.86 -4.57
N THR A 525 21.28 35.95 -5.09
CA THR A 525 20.86 34.69 -5.70
C THR A 525 21.61 33.54 -5.03
N TYR A 526 21.16 32.30 -5.25
CA TYR A 526 21.65 31.12 -4.54
C TYR A 526 23.17 30.96 -4.54
N ILE A 527 23.85 31.26 -5.66
CA ILE A 527 25.33 31.16 -5.76
C ILE A 527 26.09 32.06 -4.78
N ARG A 528 25.42 33.05 -4.14
CA ARG A 528 26.01 33.87 -3.08
C ARG A 528 26.44 33.03 -1.87
N THR A 529 25.81 31.89 -1.59
CA THR A 529 26.18 31.00 -0.47
C THR A 529 27.65 30.58 -0.52
N GLN A 530 28.23 30.38 -1.72
CA GLN A 530 29.65 30.05 -1.95
C GLN A 530 30.63 31.10 -1.40
N THR A 531 30.18 32.33 -1.19
CA THR A 531 31.05 33.48 -0.89
C THR A 531 30.54 34.33 0.29
N ALA A 532 29.41 33.96 0.88
CA ALA A 532 28.81 34.65 2.01
C ALA A 532 29.50 34.29 3.32
N VAL A 533 29.52 35.22 4.27
CA VAL A 533 30.03 34.95 5.62
C VAL A 533 28.99 34.13 6.38
N ALA A 534 29.20 32.82 6.51
CA ALA A 534 28.37 31.97 7.34
C ALA A 534 28.51 32.35 8.84
N PRO A 535 27.45 32.26 9.66
CA PRO A 535 26.09 31.86 9.28
C PRO A 535 25.28 33.00 8.63
N HIS A 536 25.38 34.22 9.17
CA HIS A 536 24.50 35.38 8.88
C HIS A 536 24.30 35.70 7.38
N GLY A 537 25.39 35.69 6.60
CA GLY A 537 25.34 36.01 5.17
C GLY A 537 24.71 34.90 4.33
N VAL A 538 24.80 33.63 4.77
CA VAL A 538 24.07 32.51 4.16
C VAL A 538 22.58 32.67 4.47
N GLY A 539 22.24 32.90 5.74
CA GLY A 539 20.86 33.21 6.17
C GLY A 539 20.22 34.38 5.42
N SER A 540 21.00 35.43 5.13
CA SER A 540 20.53 36.60 4.37
C SER A 540 20.06 36.24 2.95
N VAL A 541 20.66 35.22 2.31
CA VAL A 541 20.20 34.71 1.01
C VAL A 541 18.87 33.96 1.18
N TRP A 542 18.73 33.17 2.25
CA TRP A 542 17.51 32.39 2.53
C TRP A 542 16.31 33.28 2.91
N ALA A 543 16.48 34.20 3.86
CA ALA A 543 15.44 35.17 4.25
C ALA A 543 14.95 35.98 3.05
N MET A 544 15.86 36.35 2.14
CA MET A 544 15.51 37.07 0.91
C MET A 544 14.69 36.19 -0.06
N MET A 545 14.87 34.88 -0.10
CA MET A 545 13.98 33.98 -0.86
C MET A 545 12.60 33.84 -0.20
N LEU A 546 12.54 33.69 1.12
CA LEU A 546 11.26 33.66 1.87
C LEU A 546 10.48 34.98 1.73
N TRP A 547 11.17 36.11 1.65
CA TRP A 547 10.56 37.43 1.42
C TRP A 547 9.98 37.58 0.01
N GLU A 548 10.63 37.04 -1.04
CA GLU A 548 10.02 36.95 -2.38
C GLU A 548 8.72 36.12 -2.36
N MET A 549 8.75 34.94 -1.74
CA MET A 549 7.58 34.06 -1.64
C MET A 549 6.45 34.75 -0.88
N THR A 550 6.76 35.39 0.24
CA THR A 550 5.78 36.12 1.07
C THR A 550 5.11 37.24 0.29
N TRP A 551 5.86 38.01 -0.49
CA TRP A 551 5.27 39.07 -1.31
C TRP A 551 4.49 38.54 -2.51
N GLY A 552 4.91 37.46 -3.15
CA GLY A 552 4.10 36.78 -4.18
C GLY A 552 2.76 36.27 -3.62
N LEU A 553 2.75 35.74 -2.40
CA LEU A 553 1.53 35.34 -1.71
C LEU A 553 0.65 36.55 -1.33
N ILE A 554 1.25 37.65 -0.87
CA ILE A 554 0.51 38.89 -0.54
C ILE A 554 -0.06 39.57 -1.79
N ASP A 555 0.66 39.55 -2.92
CA ASP A 555 0.17 40.10 -4.19
C ASP A 555 -1.02 39.28 -4.75
N GLN A 556 -1.09 37.98 -4.44
CA GLN A 556 -2.19 37.08 -4.83
C GLN A 556 -3.40 37.13 -3.87
N TYR A 557 -3.17 37.06 -2.54
CA TYR A 557 -4.22 36.89 -1.52
C TYR A 557 -4.48 38.13 -0.66
N GLY A 558 -3.70 39.20 -0.84
CA GLY A 558 -3.72 40.39 0.00
C GLY A 558 -2.91 40.23 1.30
N PHE A 559 -2.74 41.34 2.02
CA PHE A 559 -2.18 41.37 3.37
C PHE A 559 -3.32 41.48 4.39
N ASP A 560 -3.36 40.57 5.36
CA ASP A 560 -4.31 40.59 6.47
C ASP A 560 -3.61 41.09 7.76
N THR A 561 -4.32 41.93 8.52
CA THR A 561 -3.85 42.47 9.80
C THR A 561 -4.10 41.55 10.98
N ASP A 562 -4.99 40.55 10.87
CA ASP A 562 -5.12 39.51 11.90
C ASP A 562 -4.04 38.44 11.67
N ILE A 563 -2.93 38.56 12.39
CA ILE A 563 -1.82 37.58 12.33
C ILE A 563 -2.12 36.28 13.09
N TYR A 564 -3.25 36.16 13.79
CA TYR A 564 -3.64 34.95 14.53
C TYR A 564 -4.67 34.10 13.78
N ASN A 565 -5.66 34.74 13.14
CA ASN A 565 -6.80 34.05 12.49
C ASN A 565 -7.02 34.47 11.02
N GLY A 566 -6.19 35.38 10.48
CA GLY A 566 -6.33 35.92 9.14
C GLY A 566 -6.02 34.92 8.03
N THR A 567 -6.45 35.24 6.81
CA THR A 567 -6.29 34.38 5.63
C THR A 567 -5.52 35.05 4.49
N GLY A 568 -4.72 36.07 4.80
CA GLY A 568 -3.88 36.79 3.83
C GLY A 568 -2.63 36.00 3.44
N GLY A 569 -1.92 36.48 2.42
CA GLY A 569 -0.66 35.89 1.95
C GLY A 569 0.44 35.85 3.02
N ASN A 570 0.40 36.77 3.99
CA ASN A 570 1.27 36.76 5.16
C ASN A 570 0.94 35.60 6.13
N ASN A 571 -0.34 35.28 6.35
CA ASN A 571 -0.74 34.12 7.14
C ASN A 571 -0.39 32.81 6.42
N ILE A 572 -0.66 32.73 5.11
CA ILE A 572 -0.32 31.57 4.28
C ILE A 572 1.20 31.31 4.31
N SER A 573 2.02 32.35 4.13
CA SER A 573 3.48 32.27 4.26
C SER A 573 3.91 31.70 5.60
N LEU A 574 3.29 32.15 6.71
CA LEU A 574 3.63 31.73 8.06
C LEU A 574 3.27 30.25 8.33
N SER A 575 2.12 29.79 7.82
CA SER A 575 1.76 28.36 7.82
C SER A 575 2.79 27.53 7.06
N LEU A 576 3.14 27.96 5.84
CA LEU A 576 4.10 27.24 4.98
C LEU A 576 5.48 27.12 5.62
N VAL A 577 6.03 28.21 6.17
CA VAL A 577 7.36 28.19 6.79
C VAL A 577 7.38 27.37 8.07
N THR A 578 6.37 27.51 8.93
CA THR A 578 6.32 26.79 10.22
C THR A 578 6.11 25.28 10.02
N GLU A 579 5.35 24.88 9.01
CA GLU A 579 5.17 23.47 8.65
C GLU A 579 6.39 22.89 7.91
N ALA A 580 7.02 23.65 7.00
CA ALA A 580 8.21 23.22 6.27
C ALA A 580 9.39 22.89 7.19
N LEU A 581 9.57 23.64 8.29
CA LEU A 581 10.56 23.34 9.32
C LEU A 581 10.41 21.91 9.91
N LYS A 582 9.20 21.34 9.90
CA LYS A 582 8.92 19.95 10.33
C LYS A 582 9.07 18.92 9.21
N LEU A 583 9.10 19.34 7.94
CA LEU A 583 9.12 18.45 6.76
C LEU A 583 10.53 18.26 6.18
N GLN A 584 11.44 19.18 6.49
CA GLN A 584 12.82 19.18 6.00
C GLN A 584 13.71 18.17 6.76
N PRO A 585 14.82 17.69 6.15
CA PRO A 585 15.78 16.81 6.80
C PRO A 585 16.55 17.52 7.94
N CYS A 586 17.19 16.72 8.79
CA CYS A 586 18.25 17.21 9.66
C CYS A 586 19.49 17.60 8.82
N SER A 587 20.21 18.67 9.20
CA SER A 587 21.29 19.27 8.40
C SER A 587 20.89 19.63 6.95
N PRO A 588 19.79 20.39 6.74
CA PRO A 588 19.26 20.67 5.42
C PRO A 588 20.14 21.64 4.62
N GLY A 589 20.03 21.57 3.30
CA GLY A 589 20.50 22.59 2.35
C GLY A 589 19.33 23.38 1.76
N PHE A 590 19.60 24.41 0.96
CA PHE A 590 18.54 25.32 0.48
C PHE A 590 17.51 24.59 -0.42
N VAL A 591 17.97 23.68 -1.28
CA VAL A 591 17.08 22.85 -2.11
C VAL A 591 16.16 22.00 -1.22
N SER A 592 16.71 21.44 -0.13
CA SER A 592 15.93 20.68 0.87
C SER A 592 14.88 21.55 1.57
N GLY A 593 15.21 22.80 1.92
CA GLY A 593 14.29 23.75 2.53
C GLY A 593 13.18 24.20 1.58
N ARG A 594 13.50 24.45 0.30
CA ARG A 594 12.51 24.77 -0.74
C ARG A 594 11.54 23.62 -0.95
N ASP A 595 12.05 22.41 -1.07
CA ASP A 595 11.23 21.23 -1.34
C ASP A 595 10.34 20.88 -0.12
N ALA A 596 10.79 21.19 1.10
CA ALA A 596 9.95 21.14 2.30
C ALA A 596 8.83 22.20 2.34
N ILE A 597 9.06 23.41 1.78
CA ILE A 597 8.02 24.45 1.62
C ILE A 597 7.00 24.05 0.55
N LEU A 598 7.46 23.48 -0.57
CA LEU A 598 6.57 22.93 -1.59
C LEU A 598 5.74 21.74 -1.04
N ALA A 599 6.33 20.91 -0.17
CA ALA A 599 5.62 19.85 0.54
C ALA A 599 4.62 20.39 1.59
N ALA A 600 4.95 21.48 2.28
CA ALA A 600 4.03 22.17 3.20
C ALA A 600 2.79 22.72 2.47
N ASP A 601 2.97 23.25 1.26
CA ASP A 601 1.87 23.73 0.41
C ASP A 601 0.96 22.58 -0.08
N ILE A 602 1.52 21.40 -0.35
CA ILE A 602 0.73 20.20 -0.61
C ILE A 602 -0.03 19.76 0.66
N ALA A 603 0.59 19.82 1.83
CA ALA A 603 -0.03 19.40 3.09
C ALA A 603 -1.14 20.33 3.62
N LEU A 604 -0.99 21.65 3.43
CA LEU A 604 -1.90 22.67 3.98
C LEU A 604 -2.91 23.19 2.94
N TYR A 605 -2.53 23.26 1.68
CA TYR A 605 -3.28 23.94 0.61
C TYR A 605 -3.38 23.11 -0.68
N ASN A 606 -3.11 21.80 -0.62
CA ASN A 606 -3.18 20.83 -1.74
C ASN A 606 -2.37 21.23 -3.00
N GLY A 607 -1.32 22.05 -2.83
CA GLY A 607 -0.49 22.53 -3.95
C GLY A 607 -0.99 23.81 -4.61
N ALA A 608 -1.94 24.53 -4.02
CA ALA A 608 -2.50 25.74 -4.62
C ALA A 608 -1.45 26.84 -4.88
N ASN A 609 -0.34 26.90 -4.12
CA ASN A 609 0.64 27.98 -4.19
C ASN A 609 1.95 27.59 -4.90
N GLN A 610 2.09 26.36 -5.40
CA GLN A 610 3.33 25.82 -6.01
C GLN A 610 3.99 26.82 -6.98
N CYS A 611 3.22 27.44 -7.88
CA CYS A 611 3.76 28.36 -8.87
C CYS A 611 4.38 29.62 -8.26
N ILE A 612 3.74 30.19 -7.22
CA ILE A 612 4.23 31.39 -6.50
C ILE A 612 5.54 31.06 -5.77
N ILE A 613 5.58 29.87 -5.15
CA ILE A 613 6.77 29.36 -4.46
C ILE A 613 7.91 29.13 -5.47
N TRP A 614 7.64 28.44 -6.58
CA TRP A 614 8.62 28.20 -7.63
C TRP A 614 9.13 29.49 -8.28
N ASP A 615 8.26 30.45 -8.62
CA ASP A 615 8.66 31.76 -9.16
C ASP A 615 9.59 32.51 -8.20
N ALA A 616 9.26 32.55 -6.91
CA ALA A 616 10.05 33.23 -5.88
C ALA A 616 11.46 32.64 -5.73
N PHE A 617 11.56 31.30 -5.67
CA PHE A 617 12.84 30.60 -5.54
C PHE A 617 13.65 30.61 -6.85
N ALA A 618 13.02 30.38 -8.00
CA ALA A 618 13.67 30.42 -9.32
C ALA A 618 14.20 31.82 -9.65
N LYS A 619 13.45 32.89 -9.36
CA LYS A 619 13.89 34.30 -9.48
C LYS A 619 15.23 34.57 -8.78
N ARG A 620 15.52 33.84 -7.69
CA ARG A 620 16.77 33.94 -6.92
C ARG A 620 17.70 32.75 -7.08
N GLY A 621 17.59 31.99 -8.17
CA GLY A 621 18.58 30.97 -8.54
C GLY A 621 18.43 29.62 -7.82
N LEU A 622 17.31 29.39 -7.14
CA LEU A 622 16.95 28.10 -6.53
C LEU A 622 15.81 27.41 -7.30
N GLY A 623 15.81 27.56 -8.62
CA GLY A 623 14.87 26.95 -9.56
C GLY A 623 15.01 25.44 -9.69
N PHE A 624 14.23 24.83 -10.57
CA PHE A 624 14.03 23.37 -10.63
C PHE A 624 15.33 22.58 -10.79
N SER A 625 16.23 23.01 -11.68
CA SER A 625 17.52 22.35 -11.89
C SER A 625 18.63 22.74 -10.89
N ALA A 626 18.31 23.53 -9.86
CA ALA A 626 19.30 23.94 -8.85
C ALA A 626 19.72 22.74 -7.99
N THR A 627 21.02 22.65 -7.68
CA THR A 627 21.61 21.54 -6.94
C THR A 627 22.36 22.07 -5.73
N GLN A 628 22.08 21.55 -4.53
CA GLN A 628 22.76 21.96 -3.30
C GLN A 628 24.13 21.30 -3.08
N GLY A 629 24.34 20.11 -3.64
CA GLY A 629 25.55 19.33 -3.38
C GLY A 629 25.54 18.74 -1.97
N SER A 630 26.67 18.83 -1.28
CA SER A 630 26.82 18.40 0.12
C SER A 630 26.45 19.53 1.08
N THR A 631 25.48 19.32 1.98
CA THR A 631 25.04 20.35 2.96
C THR A 631 26.11 20.77 3.96
N ASN A 632 27.20 20.00 4.04
CA ASN A 632 28.43 20.28 4.82
C ASN A 632 29.50 21.04 4.00
N SER A 633 29.11 21.58 2.85
CA SER A 633 29.88 22.44 1.98
C SER A 633 28.96 23.55 1.48
N ASN A 634 29.54 24.69 1.12
CA ASN A 634 28.83 25.77 0.43
C ASN A 634 29.44 26.04 -0.96
N ALA A 635 30.41 25.24 -1.42
CA ALA A 635 31.24 25.52 -2.59
C ALA A 635 30.83 24.74 -3.85
N ASP A 636 29.95 23.75 -3.72
CA ASP A 636 29.45 22.85 -4.78
C ASP A 636 28.00 23.14 -5.18
N ASN A 637 27.36 24.14 -4.57
CA ASN A 637 26.03 24.64 -4.95
C ASN A 637 26.00 25.12 -6.41
N ILE A 638 24.99 24.72 -7.16
CA ILE A 638 24.71 25.14 -8.54
C ILE A 638 23.36 25.85 -8.57
N GLN A 639 23.36 27.13 -8.96
CA GLN A 639 22.14 27.90 -9.12
C GLN A 639 21.45 27.64 -10.47
N ALA A 640 20.12 27.67 -10.47
CA ALA A 640 19.30 27.59 -11.68
C ALA A 640 18.07 28.51 -11.56
N PHE A 641 17.60 29.04 -12.69
CA PHE A 641 16.50 30.03 -12.76
C PHE A 641 15.30 29.47 -13.55
N ASP A 642 15.25 28.16 -13.75
CA ASP A 642 14.21 27.45 -14.45
C ASP A 642 13.03 27.13 -13.52
N LEU A 643 11.83 27.18 -14.08
CA LEU A 643 10.64 26.61 -13.46
C LEU A 643 10.55 25.12 -13.80
N PRO A 644 9.95 24.29 -12.92
CA PRO A 644 9.62 22.91 -13.24
C PRO A 644 8.78 22.83 -14.55
N PRO A 645 9.15 21.97 -15.50
CA PRO A 645 8.34 21.74 -16.68
C PRO A 645 7.01 21.11 -16.28
N THR A 646 5.90 21.47 -16.93
CA THR A 646 4.65 20.74 -16.69
C THR A 646 4.76 19.32 -17.21
N SER A 647 4.59 18.36 -16.33
CA SER A 647 4.57 16.93 -16.65
C SER A 647 3.39 16.25 -15.96
N PHE A 648 3.06 15.07 -16.46
CA PHE A 648 2.02 14.21 -15.89
C PHE A 648 2.35 12.77 -16.26
N SER A 649 2.09 11.84 -15.35
CA SER A 649 2.11 10.41 -15.61
C SER A 649 0.81 9.78 -15.11
N ALA A 650 0.19 8.97 -15.95
CA ALA A 650 -1.03 8.23 -15.63
C ALA A 650 -0.68 6.81 -15.15
N PRO A 651 -1.56 6.17 -14.34
CA PRO A 651 -1.51 4.72 -14.14
C PRO A 651 -1.62 4.00 -15.49
N THR A 652 -0.75 3.01 -15.72
CA THR A 652 -0.54 2.40 -17.04
C THR A 652 -1.77 1.71 -17.60
N SER A 653 -2.55 1.01 -16.76
CA SER A 653 -3.73 0.27 -17.20
C SER A 653 -4.71 -0.04 -16.07
N PHE A 654 -5.99 -0.15 -16.42
CA PHE A 654 -7.10 -0.60 -15.55
C PHE A 654 -7.97 -1.62 -16.27
N CYS A 655 -8.67 -2.49 -15.53
CA CYS A 655 -9.70 -3.35 -16.08
C CYS A 655 -11.05 -2.62 -16.14
N VAL A 656 -11.82 -2.81 -17.23
CA VAL A 656 -13.14 -2.17 -17.43
C VAL A 656 -14.20 -2.54 -16.37
N THR A 657 -13.95 -3.60 -15.59
CA THR A 657 -14.83 -4.05 -14.49
C THR A 657 -14.39 -3.56 -13.11
N GLU A 658 -13.30 -2.78 -13.00
CA GLU A 658 -12.90 -2.16 -11.74
C GLU A 658 -13.90 -1.08 -11.29
N THR A 659 -13.96 -0.86 -9.98
CA THR A 659 -14.65 0.30 -9.40
C THR A 659 -13.93 1.60 -9.75
N ILE A 660 -14.62 2.74 -9.63
CA ILE A 660 -14.01 4.08 -9.74
C ILE A 660 -12.76 4.14 -8.85
N GLN A 661 -11.62 4.40 -9.47
CA GLN A 661 -10.32 4.52 -8.83
C GLN A 661 -10.13 5.96 -8.36
N THR A 662 -9.91 6.15 -7.05
CA THR A 662 -9.95 7.48 -6.41
C THR A 662 -8.61 7.85 -5.79
N GLY A 663 -8.23 9.13 -5.82
CA GLY A 663 -6.97 9.59 -5.22
C GLY A 663 -5.76 9.34 -6.12
N LEU A 664 -5.99 9.19 -7.42
CA LEU A 664 -4.94 9.11 -8.43
C LEU A 664 -4.26 10.47 -8.55
N SER A 665 -2.94 10.48 -8.76
CA SER A 665 -2.14 11.72 -8.92
C SER A 665 -1.12 11.52 -10.03
N GLY A 666 -0.21 12.49 -10.21
CA GLY A 666 0.90 12.39 -11.15
C GLY A 666 1.26 13.72 -11.84
N GLY A 667 0.45 14.76 -11.66
CA GLY A 667 0.69 16.09 -12.24
C GLY A 667 1.77 16.88 -11.50
N MET A 668 2.70 17.47 -12.25
CA MET A 668 3.76 18.34 -11.72
C MET A 668 3.84 19.64 -12.55
N PRO A 669 4.04 20.82 -11.93
CA PRO A 669 3.83 21.12 -10.50
C PRO A 669 2.40 20.82 -10.07
N ALA A 670 2.20 20.43 -8.81
CA ALA A 670 0.88 20.15 -8.23
C ALA A 670 -0.03 21.40 -8.19
N GLY A 671 -1.30 21.19 -7.83
CA GLY A 671 -2.35 22.21 -7.73
C GLY A 671 -3.25 22.34 -8.96
N GLY A 672 -2.91 21.68 -10.08
CA GLY A 672 -3.59 21.79 -11.37
C GLY A 672 -4.80 20.88 -11.56
N VAL A 673 -5.43 21.00 -12.73
CA VAL A 673 -6.72 20.39 -13.09
C VAL A 673 -6.54 19.17 -13.99
N TYR A 674 -7.28 18.09 -13.72
CA TYR A 674 -7.29 16.83 -14.48
C TYR A 674 -8.55 16.69 -15.35
N SER A 675 -8.43 16.13 -16.55
CA SER A 675 -9.56 15.90 -17.46
C SER A 675 -9.30 14.76 -18.46
N GLY A 676 -10.37 14.14 -18.98
CA GLY A 676 -10.29 13.02 -19.94
C GLY A 676 -11.53 12.13 -19.91
N PRO A 677 -11.63 11.11 -20.77
CA PRO A 677 -12.65 10.07 -20.67
C PRO A 677 -12.57 9.36 -19.32
N GLY A 678 -13.70 9.14 -18.64
CA GLY A 678 -13.75 8.54 -17.29
C GLY A 678 -13.15 9.38 -16.15
N VAL A 679 -12.49 10.51 -16.44
CA VAL A 679 -11.85 11.35 -15.41
C VAL A 679 -12.88 12.25 -14.72
N THR A 680 -12.85 12.24 -13.39
CA THR A 680 -13.50 13.23 -12.53
C THR A 680 -12.43 13.88 -11.65
N ASP A 681 -12.15 15.16 -11.89
CA ASP A 681 -11.37 15.98 -10.97
C ASP A 681 -12.12 16.12 -9.63
N ASP A 682 -11.43 16.01 -8.50
CA ASP A 682 -12.02 16.15 -7.17
C ASP A 682 -12.02 17.61 -6.65
N GLY A 683 -11.39 18.53 -7.39
CA GLY A 683 -11.30 19.96 -7.09
C GLY A 683 -10.24 20.32 -6.06
N ASN A 684 -9.40 19.38 -5.60
CA ASN A 684 -8.32 19.67 -4.66
C ASN A 684 -6.99 20.06 -5.34
N GLY A 685 -6.82 19.77 -6.63
CA GLY A 685 -5.64 20.16 -7.41
C GLY A 685 -4.42 19.23 -7.30
N SER A 686 -4.45 18.27 -6.38
CA SER A 686 -3.42 17.23 -6.23
C SER A 686 -3.86 15.87 -6.80
N THR A 687 -5.14 15.52 -6.73
CA THR A 687 -5.66 14.21 -7.16
C THR A 687 -6.85 14.30 -8.12
N TYR A 688 -7.20 13.14 -8.70
CA TYR A 688 -8.41 12.91 -9.48
C TYR A 688 -8.96 11.50 -9.22
N SER A 689 -10.14 11.23 -9.78
CA SER A 689 -10.73 9.90 -9.87
C SER A 689 -10.89 9.47 -11.33
N PHE A 690 -10.74 8.17 -11.61
CA PHE A 690 -10.93 7.58 -12.93
C PHE A 690 -11.95 6.45 -12.86
N ASP A 691 -12.92 6.46 -13.76
CA ASP A 691 -13.94 5.42 -13.93
C ASP A 691 -13.65 4.62 -15.22
N PRO A 692 -13.07 3.40 -15.12
CA PRO A 692 -12.78 2.55 -16.27
C PRO A 692 -14.03 2.16 -17.06
N PHE A 693 -15.18 2.01 -16.40
CA PHE A 693 -16.44 1.65 -17.05
C PHE A 693 -17.02 2.82 -17.86
N THR A 694 -16.93 4.05 -17.34
CA THR A 694 -17.34 5.27 -18.07
C THR A 694 -16.34 5.66 -19.17
N ALA A 695 -15.05 5.35 -19.02
CA ALA A 695 -14.08 5.46 -20.11
C ALA A 695 -14.36 4.43 -21.22
N GLY A 696 -14.67 3.18 -20.83
CA GLY A 696 -14.86 2.05 -21.74
C GLY A 696 -13.53 1.46 -22.23
N GLU A 697 -13.59 0.35 -22.97
CA GLU A 697 -12.39 -0.34 -23.47
C GLU A 697 -11.59 0.53 -24.46
N GLY A 698 -10.26 0.58 -24.29
CA GLY A 698 -9.34 1.32 -25.17
C GLY A 698 -8.24 2.08 -24.43
N SER A 699 -7.39 2.77 -25.18
CA SER A 699 -6.40 3.71 -24.61
C SER A 699 -7.01 5.10 -24.51
N HIS A 700 -6.95 5.70 -23.31
CA HIS A 700 -7.59 6.98 -22.99
C HIS A 700 -6.56 7.98 -22.50
N THR A 701 -6.44 9.09 -23.22
CA THR A 701 -5.57 10.20 -22.82
C THR A 701 -6.21 11.02 -21.70
N ILE A 702 -5.49 11.11 -20.58
CA ILE A 702 -5.76 11.98 -19.44
C ILE A 702 -4.87 13.22 -19.58
N ILE A 703 -5.47 14.40 -19.43
CA ILE A 703 -4.83 15.70 -19.59
C ILE A 703 -4.75 16.37 -18.21
N TYR A 704 -3.55 16.82 -17.87
CA TYR A 704 -3.26 17.65 -16.70
C TYR A 704 -2.93 19.09 -17.13
N ILE A 705 -3.56 20.08 -16.51
CA ILE A 705 -3.28 21.50 -16.73
C ILE A 705 -2.80 22.09 -15.41
N SER A 706 -1.51 22.42 -15.33
CA SER A 706 -0.94 23.04 -14.14
C SER A 706 -1.40 24.49 -14.01
N ASN A 707 -1.63 24.96 -12.77
CA ASN A 707 -1.91 26.36 -12.48
C ASN A 707 -0.80 27.32 -12.96
N CYS A 708 0.40 26.79 -13.24
CA CYS A 708 1.52 27.58 -13.76
C CYS A 708 1.43 27.81 -15.29
N GLY A 709 0.32 27.42 -15.93
CA GLY A 709 -0.03 27.77 -17.31
C GLY A 709 0.42 26.77 -18.38
N GLY A 710 1.10 25.68 -17.99
CA GLY A 710 1.45 24.56 -18.87
C GLY A 710 0.45 23.41 -18.79
N SER A 711 0.49 22.53 -19.79
CA SER A 711 -0.34 21.32 -19.87
C SER A 711 0.48 20.10 -20.28
N ALA A 712 0.24 18.97 -19.63
CA ALA A 712 0.79 17.66 -19.99
C ALA A 712 -0.33 16.64 -20.19
N SER A 713 -0.03 15.52 -20.84
CA SER A 713 -1.00 14.45 -21.06
C SER A 713 -0.32 13.11 -21.18
N ASP A 714 -0.91 12.09 -20.57
CA ASP A 714 -0.46 10.70 -20.61
C ASP A 714 -1.68 9.80 -20.82
N SER A 715 -1.51 8.54 -21.22
CA SER A 715 -2.63 7.66 -21.60
C SER A 715 -2.67 6.37 -20.79
N THR A 716 -3.84 6.06 -20.22
CA THR A 716 -4.10 4.80 -19.52
C THR A 716 -4.83 3.81 -20.43
N LEU A 717 -4.49 2.53 -20.35
CA LEU A 717 -5.16 1.47 -21.11
C LEU A 717 -6.27 0.81 -20.27
N VAL A 718 -7.53 0.96 -20.70
CA VAL A 718 -8.65 0.19 -20.15
C VAL A 718 -8.82 -1.10 -20.95
N THR A 719 -8.65 -2.24 -20.29
CA THR A 719 -8.75 -3.58 -20.90
C THR A 719 -10.08 -4.26 -20.59
N ALA A 720 -10.52 -5.13 -21.50
CA ALA A 720 -11.62 -6.06 -21.26
C ALA A 720 -11.12 -7.27 -20.45
N ALA A 721 -11.95 -7.79 -19.55
CA ALA A 721 -11.71 -9.11 -18.97
C ALA A 721 -11.93 -10.19 -20.04
N PRO A 722 -11.06 -11.21 -20.14
CA PRO A 722 -11.26 -12.27 -21.12
C PRO A 722 -12.55 -13.02 -20.79
N ALA A 723 -13.32 -13.32 -21.84
CA ALA A 723 -14.48 -14.18 -21.74
C ALA A 723 -14.06 -15.54 -21.16
N ALA A 724 -14.98 -16.20 -20.46
CA ALA A 724 -14.65 -17.49 -19.87
C ALA A 724 -14.31 -18.53 -20.96
N PRO A 725 -13.28 -19.37 -20.77
CA PRO A 725 -12.85 -20.32 -21.80
C PRO A 725 -13.93 -21.37 -22.07
N ALA A 726 -14.01 -21.85 -23.32
CA ALA A 726 -15.02 -22.82 -23.72
C ALA A 726 -14.66 -24.23 -23.19
N ILE A 727 -15.50 -24.75 -22.29
CA ILE A 727 -15.27 -26.01 -21.55
C ILE A 727 -15.90 -27.22 -22.23
N THR A 728 -15.21 -28.35 -22.19
CA THR A 728 -15.80 -29.68 -22.43
C THR A 728 -15.86 -30.47 -21.11
N ASN A 729 -17.06 -30.74 -20.62
CA ASN A 729 -17.31 -31.66 -19.50
C ASN A 729 -17.20 -33.11 -19.99
N ASP A 730 -16.80 -34.01 -19.11
CA ASP A 730 -16.59 -35.43 -19.40
C ASP A 730 -17.16 -36.33 -18.27
N SER A 731 -17.48 -37.58 -18.61
CA SER A 731 -18.18 -38.53 -17.74
C SER A 731 -17.38 -39.83 -17.58
N PHE A 732 -17.13 -40.25 -16.34
CA PHE A 732 -16.15 -41.32 -16.04
C PHE A 732 -16.72 -42.40 -15.10
N CYS A 733 -16.26 -43.65 -15.29
CA CYS A 733 -16.51 -44.72 -14.32
C CYS A 733 -15.53 -44.57 -13.13
N ALA A 734 -15.98 -44.91 -11.92
CA ALA A 734 -15.24 -44.60 -10.69
C ALA A 734 -13.88 -45.33 -10.60
N GLY A 735 -12.79 -44.60 -10.86
CA GLY A 735 -11.41 -45.10 -10.85
C GLY A 735 -10.60 -44.79 -12.11
N ASP A 736 -11.26 -44.37 -13.19
CA ASP A 736 -10.60 -43.98 -14.44
C ASP A 736 -9.91 -42.60 -14.35
N SER A 737 -9.09 -42.28 -15.35
CA SER A 737 -8.50 -40.95 -15.54
C SER A 737 -9.36 -40.12 -16.50
N VAL A 738 -10.02 -39.08 -15.98
CA VAL A 738 -10.79 -38.11 -16.78
C VAL A 738 -9.85 -37.03 -17.33
N THR A 739 -10.13 -36.49 -18.52
CA THR A 739 -9.39 -35.33 -19.06
C THR A 739 -10.36 -34.23 -19.46
N LEU A 740 -10.48 -33.21 -18.60
CA LEU A 740 -11.25 -32.02 -18.91
C LEU A 740 -10.43 -31.12 -19.84
N THR A 741 -11.09 -30.50 -20.81
CA THR A 741 -10.43 -29.60 -21.76
C THR A 741 -11.13 -28.25 -21.82
N ALA A 742 -10.32 -27.21 -21.99
CA ALA A 742 -10.76 -25.83 -22.09
C ALA A 742 -10.07 -25.19 -23.29
N THR A 743 -10.86 -24.53 -24.14
CA THR A 743 -10.37 -23.81 -25.31
C THR A 743 -10.33 -22.32 -24.98
N PRO A 744 -9.15 -21.66 -25.03
CA PRO A 744 -9.08 -20.21 -24.87
C PRO A 744 -9.74 -19.52 -26.07
N ASN A 745 -10.31 -18.35 -25.82
CA ASN A 745 -10.97 -17.51 -26.82
C ASN A 745 -9.94 -16.84 -27.76
N ASP A 746 -8.72 -16.57 -27.29
CA ASP A 746 -7.55 -16.27 -28.13
C ASP A 746 -6.50 -17.41 -28.05
N THR A 747 -6.03 -17.87 -29.22
CA THR A 747 -4.97 -18.87 -29.34
C THR A 747 -3.61 -18.48 -28.74
N ASN A 748 -3.39 -17.19 -28.42
CA ASN A 748 -2.20 -16.68 -27.76
C ASN A 748 -2.29 -16.70 -26.22
N ASN A 749 -3.44 -17.09 -25.65
CA ASN A 749 -3.66 -17.13 -24.20
C ASN A 749 -3.44 -18.54 -23.64
N THR A 750 -3.08 -18.61 -22.35
CA THR A 750 -2.93 -19.89 -21.63
C THR A 750 -4.11 -20.15 -20.71
N ILE A 751 -4.51 -21.42 -20.58
CA ILE A 751 -5.50 -21.83 -19.58
C ILE A 751 -4.80 -22.16 -18.27
N GLU A 752 -5.35 -21.68 -17.16
CA GLU A 752 -5.03 -22.12 -15.81
C GLU A 752 -6.24 -22.77 -15.13
N TRP A 753 -6.02 -23.83 -14.36
CA TRP A 753 -7.06 -24.63 -13.70
C TRP A 753 -6.99 -24.47 -12.19
N TYR A 754 -8.13 -24.24 -11.55
CA TYR A 754 -8.24 -23.92 -10.13
C TYR A 754 -9.23 -24.84 -9.39
N ASP A 755 -9.03 -25.01 -8.09
CA ASP A 755 -9.90 -25.80 -7.21
C ASP A 755 -11.22 -25.11 -6.81
N THR A 756 -11.33 -23.79 -6.97
CA THR A 756 -12.56 -23.04 -6.66
C THR A 756 -12.87 -21.90 -7.65
N ALA A 757 -14.14 -21.49 -7.68
CA ALA A 757 -14.65 -20.46 -8.59
C ALA A 757 -14.10 -19.05 -8.33
N ASN A 758 -13.58 -18.76 -7.14
CA ASN A 758 -13.01 -17.46 -6.76
C ASN A 758 -11.88 -17.68 -5.73
N GLY A 759 -10.65 -17.34 -6.09
CA GLY A 759 -9.46 -17.67 -5.29
C GLY A 759 -9.09 -19.16 -5.41
N GLY A 760 -8.50 -19.74 -4.35
CA GLY A 760 -8.06 -21.14 -4.35
C GLY A 760 -6.69 -21.38 -4.97
N ASN A 761 -6.34 -22.65 -5.17
CA ASN A 761 -5.01 -23.10 -5.62
C ASN A 761 -4.98 -23.40 -7.12
N LEU A 762 -3.87 -23.04 -7.77
CA LEU A 762 -3.55 -23.48 -9.14
C LEU A 762 -3.28 -24.99 -9.14
N LEU A 763 -4.08 -25.73 -9.89
CA LEU A 763 -3.98 -27.18 -10.09
C LEU A 763 -3.10 -27.55 -11.29
N PHE A 764 -3.20 -26.78 -12.39
CA PHE A 764 -2.52 -27.06 -13.66
C PHE A 764 -2.53 -25.85 -14.61
N THR A 765 -1.58 -25.79 -15.53
CA THR A 765 -1.51 -24.78 -16.61
C THR A 765 -1.41 -25.48 -17.98
N GLY A 766 -2.35 -25.20 -18.87
CA GLY A 766 -2.47 -25.80 -20.21
C GLY A 766 -3.90 -26.25 -20.55
N ASN A 767 -4.22 -26.37 -21.84
CA ASN A 767 -5.60 -26.53 -22.35
C ASN A 767 -6.31 -27.86 -21.97
N SER A 768 -5.62 -28.79 -21.32
CA SER A 768 -6.16 -30.12 -20.97
C SER A 768 -5.65 -30.55 -19.60
N TYR A 769 -6.56 -30.77 -18.65
CA TYR A 769 -6.22 -31.21 -17.29
C TYR A 769 -6.71 -32.65 -17.06
N THR A 770 -5.77 -33.56 -16.81
CA THR A 770 -6.02 -34.99 -16.57
C THR A 770 -5.86 -35.33 -15.09
N PHE A 771 -6.87 -35.95 -14.49
CA PHE A 771 -6.87 -36.37 -13.08
C PHE A 771 -7.77 -37.60 -12.86
N SER A 772 -7.74 -38.19 -11.65
CA SER A 772 -8.57 -39.34 -11.27
C SER A 772 -9.47 -39.02 -10.07
N PRO A 773 -10.64 -38.42 -10.30
CA PRO A 773 -11.61 -38.12 -9.24
C PRO A 773 -12.24 -39.39 -8.64
N SER A 774 -12.62 -39.30 -7.37
CA SER A 774 -13.32 -40.38 -6.62
C SER A 774 -14.86 -40.23 -6.63
N GLY A 775 -15.38 -39.22 -7.31
CA GLY A 775 -16.79 -38.86 -7.45
C GLY A 775 -16.92 -37.54 -8.21
N THR A 776 -18.15 -37.08 -8.48
CA THR A 776 -18.37 -35.84 -9.24
C THR A 776 -17.59 -34.66 -8.66
N THR A 777 -16.71 -34.08 -9.49
CA THR A 777 -15.74 -33.06 -9.08
C THR A 777 -15.76 -31.91 -10.09
N SER A 778 -15.94 -30.69 -9.60
CA SER A 778 -15.78 -29.47 -10.40
C SER A 778 -14.40 -28.85 -10.17
N VAL A 779 -13.79 -28.39 -11.26
CA VAL A 779 -12.60 -27.54 -11.29
C VAL A 779 -12.88 -26.35 -12.21
N TYR A 780 -12.09 -25.29 -12.12
CA TYR A 780 -12.42 -24.01 -12.74
C TYR A 780 -11.30 -23.54 -13.67
N ALA A 781 -11.59 -23.40 -14.96
CA ALA A 781 -10.62 -22.94 -15.94
C ALA A 781 -10.71 -21.42 -16.12
N GLU A 782 -9.57 -20.74 -16.03
CA GLU A 782 -9.38 -19.32 -16.29
C GLU A 782 -8.56 -19.14 -17.56
N GLU A 783 -8.91 -18.16 -18.39
CA GLU A 783 -8.09 -17.76 -19.54
C GLU A 783 -7.18 -16.60 -19.14
N VAL A 784 -5.88 -16.85 -19.10
CA VAL A 784 -4.86 -15.86 -18.74
C VAL A 784 -4.37 -15.18 -20.02
N LEU A 785 -4.62 -13.87 -20.11
CA LEU A 785 -4.23 -13.05 -21.26
C LEU A 785 -2.70 -12.91 -21.35
N SER A 786 -2.16 -13.09 -22.55
CA SER A 786 -0.76 -12.73 -22.83
C SER A 786 -0.52 -11.23 -22.58
N PRO A 787 0.69 -10.81 -22.15
CA PRO A 787 1.02 -9.41 -21.92
C PRO A 787 0.75 -8.55 -23.16
N ILE A 788 0.10 -7.40 -22.97
CA ILE A 788 -0.36 -6.58 -24.09
C ILE A 788 0.80 -5.70 -24.57
N PRO A 789 1.16 -5.73 -25.87
CA PRO A 789 2.10 -4.76 -26.43
C PRO A 789 1.43 -3.38 -26.52
N VAL A 790 1.91 -2.44 -25.70
CA VAL A 790 1.48 -1.04 -25.67
C VAL A 790 2.53 -0.20 -26.35
N SER A 791 2.14 0.59 -27.36
CA SER A 791 3.05 1.51 -28.03
C SER A 791 3.42 2.69 -27.12
N VAL A 792 4.61 2.62 -26.50
CA VAL A 792 5.16 3.69 -25.65
C VAL A 792 6.08 4.59 -26.47
N THR A 793 5.88 5.91 -26.35
CA THR A 793 6.81 6.91 -26.86
C THR A 793 7.69 7.41 -25.71
N VAL A 794 8.93 6.92 -25.66
CA VAL A 794 9.94 7.32 -24.69
C VAL A 794 10.63 8.59 -25.20
N SER A 795 10.02 9.73 -24.88
CA SER A 795 10.58 11.07 -25.14
C SER A 795 11.48 11.53 -23.99
N HIS A 796 12.53 12.27 -24.32
CA HIS A 796 13.52 12.74 -23.35
C HIS A 796 14.09 14.11 -23.80
N SER A 797 14.38 15.03 -22.90
CA SER A 797 14.72 16.43 -23.25
C SER A 797 16.19 16.81 -23.02
N ASN A 798 16.85 16.28 -21.99
CA ASN A 798 18.24 16.62 -21.64
C ASN A 798 19.28 15.70 -22.33
N SER A 799 20.41 16.26 -22.76
CA SER A 799 21.55 15.49 -23.31
C SER A 799 22.63 15.23 -22.24
N GLN A 800 23.42 14.17 -22.42
CA GLN A 800 24.68 13.94 -21.71
C GLN A 800 25.86 13.97 -22.68
N ASP A 801 27.07 14.21 -22.17
CA ASP A 801 28.32 14.35 -22.93
C ASP A 801 29.29 13.20 -22.61
N ILE A 802 30.26 12.91 -23.48
CA ILE A 802 31.29 11.87 -23.30
C ILE A 802 32.67 12.46 -23.57
N GLY A 803 33.58 12.35 -22.59
CA GLY A 803 34.93 12.89 -22.70
C GLY A 803 35.78 12.32 -23.84
N ASN A 804 36.66 13.18 -24.40
CA ASN A 804 37.65 12.89 -25.44
C ASN A 804 37.10 12.49 -26.83
N GLY A 805 36.40 13.43 -27.47
CA GLY A 805 35.90 13.33 -28.86
C GLY A 805 36.21 14.51 -29.80
N SER A 806 37.08 15.45 -29.44
CA SER A 806 37.56 16.56 -30.29
C SER A 806 36.49 17.55 -30.82
N VAL A 807 35.83 18.29 -29.93
CA VAL A 807 35.03 19.48 -30.32
C VAL A 807 35.99 20.64 -30.66
N ALA A 808 36.31 20.80 -31.95
CA ALA A 808 37.21 21.87 -32.41
C ALA A 808 36.47 23.21 -32.58
N CYS A 809 36.57 24.11 -31.60
CA CYS A 809 36.10 25.50 -31.72
C CYS A 809 36.94 26.28 -32.73
N GLY A 810 36.38 26.62 -33.90
CA GLY A 810 37.07 27.33 -34.98
C GLY A 810 36.28 28.50 -35.53
N ALA A 811 36.67 29.74 -35.19
CA ALA A 811 36.06 30.96 -35.70
C ALA A 811 36.53 31.27 -37.15
N GLY A 812 35.92 30.61 -38.14
CA GLY A 812 36.04 30.98 -39.55
C GLY A 812 36.01 29.81 -40.53
N ASN A 813 34.99 29.78 -41.40
CA ASN A 813 34.91 29.04 -42.67
C ASN A 813 35.64 27.68 -42.74
N GLY A 814 35.34 26.79 -41.80
CA GLY A 814 35.85 25.42 -41.74
C GLY A 814 34.73 24.44 -41.39
N ALA A 815 34.90 23.16 -41.73
CA ALA A 815 33.88 22.14 -41.49
C ALA A 815 33.97 21.58 -40.06
N HIS A 816 32.81 21.34 -39.44
CA HIS A 816 32.72 20.59 -38.19
C HIS A 816 32.93 19.09 -38.48
N THR A 817 33.72 18.40 -37.65
CA THR A 817 34.18 17.03 -37.91
C THR A 817 33.77 15.99 -36.85
N THR A 818 33.11 16.40 -35.75
CA THR A 818 32.43 15.48 -34.84
C THR A 818 31.29 14.79 -35.60
N SER A 819 31.38 13.47 -35.73
CA SER A 819 30.56 12.68 -36.65
C SER A 819 29.50 11.81 -35.96
N SER A 820 29.38 11.84 -34.63
CA SER A 820 28.38 11.08 -33.84
C SER A 820 27.76 11.98 -32.77
N TYR A 821 26.46 11.82 -32.55
CA TYR A 821 25.69 12.42 -31.45
C TYR A 821 25.08 11.27 -30.64
N TRP A 822 25.13 11.32 -29.31
CA TRP A 822 24.77 10.19 -28.44
C TRP A 822 23.69 10.59 -27.42
N ARG A 823 22.82 9.64 -27.04
CA ARG A 823 21.92 9.75 -25.88
C ARG A 823 21.72 8.40 -25.21
N VAL A 824 21.74 8.39 -23.88
CA VAL A 824 21.34 7.24 -23.04
C VAL A 824 19.83 7.28 -22.78
N PHE A 825 19.22 6.11 -22.72
CA PHE A 825 17.84 5.88 -22.25
C PHE A 825 17.88 4.69 -21.29
N ASN A 826 17.67 4.94 -19.99
CA ASN A 826 17.60 3.88 -18.98
C ASN A 826 16.13 3.57 -18.71
N LEU A 827 15.57 2.66 -19.52
CA LEU A 827 14.13 2.39 -19.62
C LEU A 827 13.48 2.08 -18.26
N SER A 828 14.14 1.30 -17.40
CA SER A 828 13.61 0.92 -16.08
C SER A 828 13.81 1.98 -15.00
N GLY A 829 14.92 2.75 -15.04
CA GLY A 829 15.23 3.72 -14.00
C GLY A 829 14.70 5.12 -14.25
N ASP A 830 14.52 5.51 -15.50
CA ASP A 830 14.11 6.87 -15.89
C ASP A 830 12.64 6.91 -16.36
N PHE A 831 12.11 5.78 -16.85
CA PHE A 831 10.76 5.67 -17.44
C PHE A 831 9.90 4.54 -16.84
N GLY A 832 10.40 3.83 -15.82
CA GLY A 832 9.64 2.78 -15.12
C GLY A 832 9.36 1.50 -15.92
N ILE A 833 9.90 1.36 -17.14
CA ILE A 833 9.71 0.18 -18.00
C ILE A 833 10.58 -0.96 -17.47
N THR A 834 10.00 -1.83 -16.65
CA THR A 834 10.69 -2.95 -15.98
C THR A 834 10.91 -4.17 -16.87
N ASP A 835 10.08 -4.33 -17.89
CA ASP A 835 9.96 -5.55 -18.70
C ASP A 835 10.65 -5.40 -20.06
N ASP A 836 10.58 -6.43 -20.91
CA ASP A 836 11.15 -6.40 -22.26
C ASP A 836 10.47 -5.32 -23.13
N PHE A 837 11.27 -4.64 -23.96
CA PHE A 837 10.83 -3.49 -24.76
C PHE A 837 11.26 -3.61 -26.22
N ASN A 838 10.30 -3.65 -27.15
CA ASN A 838 10.57 -3.70 -28.59
C ASN A 838 10.63 -2.29 -29.16
N ILE A 839 11.84 -1.73 -29.34
CA ILE A 839 11.98 -0.50 -30.14
C ILE A 839 11.50 -0.82 -31.56
N LEU A 840 10.69 0.08 -32.13
CA LEU A 840 10.22 0.00 -33.53
C LEU A 840 10.79 1.15 -34.38
N GLN A 841 11.02 2.30 -33.75
CA GLN A 841 11.36 3.55 -34.40
C GLN A 841 12.14 4.45 -33.44
N VAL A 842 12.99 5.31 -33.98
CA VAL A 842 13.47 6.49 -33.26
C VAL A 842 13.10 7.77 -34.00
N GLN A 843 13.14 8.87 -33.27
CA GLN A 843 12.95 10.21 -33.81
C GLN A 843 14.11 11.11 -33.38
N PHE A 844 14.46 12.10 -34.21
CA PHE A 844 15.33 13.21 -33.81
C PHE A 844 14.98 14.49 -34.58
N GLY A 845 14.98 15.64 -33.90
CA GLY A 845 14.72 16.94 -34.53
C GLY A 845 15.96 17.48 -35.24
N LEU A 846 15.78 18.20 -36.35
CA LEU A 846 16.87 18.73 -37.20
C LEU A 846 16.74 20.22 -37.51
N GLN A 847 17.90 20.88 -37.69
CA GLN A 847 17.99 22.31 -38.01
C GLN A 847 19.25 22.64 -38.85
N SER A 848 19.25 23.81 -39.48
CA SER A 848 20.33 24.34 -40.33
C SER A 848 20.67 23.50 -41.58
N ILE A 849 19.77 22.63 -42.03
CA ILE A 849 20.04 21.67 -43.11
C ILE A 849 20.05 22.35 -44.49
N SER A 850 21.23 22.48 -45.10
CA SER A 850 21.42 23.19 -46.39
C SER A 850 21.61 22.30 -47.62
N ALA A 851 21.80 20.98 -47.47
CA ALA A 851 21.97 20.03 -48.58
C ALA A 851 21.65 18.59 -48.18
N ASN A 852 21.52 17.68 -49.16
CA ASN A 852 21.29 16.26 -48.90
C ASN A 852 22.56 15.56 -48.36
N PHE A 853 22.40 14.73 -47.32
CA PHE A 853 23.41 13.83 -46.76
C PHE A 853 22.74 12.64 -46.09
N THR A 854 23.50 11.60 -45.74
CA THR A 854 22.98 10.42 -45.02
C THR A 854 23.34 10.46 -43.54
N ALA A 855 22.38 10.18 -42.66
CA ALA A 855 22.62 9.91 -41.25
C ALA A 855 22.40 8.42 -40.95
N THR A 856 23.26 7.82 -40.15
CA THR A 856 23.17 6.43 -39.68
C THR A 856 22.83 6.44 -38.20
N VAL A 857 21.59 6.08 -37.88
CA VAL A 857 21.20 5.76 -36.50
C VAL A 857 21.87 4.45 -36.10
N ARG A 858 22.32 4.36 -34.85
CA ARG A 858 22.65 3.10 -34.17
C ARG A 858 21.97 3.06 -32.81
N LEU A 859 21.62 1.86 -32.37
CA LEU A 859 21.18 1.58 -31.01
C LEU A 859 22.16 0.58 -30.41
N HIS A 860 22.66 0.87 -29.22
CA HIS A 860 23.63 0.06 -28.48
C HIS A 860 23.07 -0.26 -27.09
N SER A 861 23.51 -1.35 -26.45
CA SER A 861 23.39 -1.53 -25.00
C SER A 861 24.66 -1.05 -24.29
N LEU A 862 24.53 -0.58 -23.06
CA LEU A 862 25.63 -0.08 -22.24
C LEU A 862 25.90 -0.97 -21.01
N SER A 863 27.13 -1.45 -20.87
CA SER A 863 27.61 -2.20 -19.70
C SER A 863 28.55 -1.36 -18.81
N GLY A 864 27.97 -0.54 -17.92
CA GLY A 864 28.70 0.30 -16.97
C GLY A 864 28.82 1.75 -17.44
N ALA A 865 29.97 2.41 -17.18
CA ALA A 865 30.16 3.81 -17.55
C ALA A 865 30.16 4.02 -19.07
N LEU A 866 29.55 5.12 -19.53
CA LEU A 866 29.36 5.44 -20.95
C LEU A 866 30.70 5.67 -21.67
N ASN A 867 31.13 4.66 -22.43
CA ASN A 867 32.41 4.62 -23.15
C ASN A 867 32.26 3.68 -24.36
N THR A 868 32.94 3.94 -25.47
CA THR A 868 32.89 3.10 -26.68
C THR A 868 33.37 1.66 -26.47
N SER A 869 34.18 1.40 -25.43
CA SER A 869 34.54 0.03 -25.02
C SER A 869 33.39 -0.76 -24.37
N ASN A 870 32.36 -0.07 -23.88
CA ASN A 870 31.29 -0.61 -23.07
C ASN A 870 29.94 -0.63 -23.82
N LEU A 871 29.96 -0.28 -25.11
CA LEU A 871 28.79 -0.25 -25.99
C LEU A 871 28.75 -1.49 -26.88
N THR A 872 27.63 -2.20 -26.86
CA THR A 872 27.38 -3.34 -27.77
C THR A 872 26.29 -2.96 -28.75
N LEU A 873 26.60 -2.94 -30.06
CA LEU A 873 25.65 -2.59 -31.11
C LEU A 873 24.48 -3.60 -31.16
N LEU A 874 23.26 -3.09 -31.01
CA LEU A 874 22.01 -3.86 -31.08
C LEU A 874 21.37 -3.74 -32.47
N ALA A 875 21.30 -2.52 -33.02
CA ALA A 875 20.72 -2.26 -34.34
C ALA A 875 21.33 -1.02 -35.01
N SER A 876 21.17 -0.90 -36.33
CA SER A 876 21.53 0.32 -37.06
C SER A 876 20.67 0.50 -38.31
N GLN A 877 20.31 1.75 -38.60
CA GLN A 877 19.54 2.14 -39.78
C GLN A 877 20.10 3.43 -40.38
N THR A 878 20.30 3.47 -41.70
CA THR A 878 20.67 4.70 -42.41
C THR A 878 19.43 5.36 -43.05
N VAL A 879 19.34 6.68 -42.91
CA VAL A 879 18.30 7.54 -43.48
C VAL A 879 18.93 8.63 -44.35
N LEU A 880 18.26 9.01 -45.44
CA LEU A 880 18.63 10.16 -46.25
C LEU A 880 17.98 11.42 -45.69
N ILE A 881 18.79 12.40 -45.30
CA ILE A 881 18.36 13.72 -44.88
C ILE A 881 18.41 14.68 -46.07
N THR A 882 17.46 15.61 -46.13
CA THR A 882 17.29 16.60 -47.21
C THR A 882 16.99 17.99 -46.62
N PRO A 883 17.14 19.10 -47.38
CA PRO A 883 16.75 20.44 -46.93
C PRO A 883 15.29 20.57 -46.49
N SER A 884 14.38 19.72 -47.00
CA SER A 884 12.98 19.66 -46.52
C SER A 884 12.82 19.07 -45.10
N ASN A 885 13.88 18.52 -44.52
CA ASN A 885 13.90 18.11 -43.11
C ASN A 885 14.35 19.24 -42.16
N ASN A 886 14.72 20.42 -42.68
CA ASN A 886 15.15 21.55 -41.88
C ASN A 886 14.01 22.10 -41.00
N GLY A 887 14.18 22.09 -39.68
CA GLY A 887 13.13 22.50 -38.73
C GLY A 887 12.04 21.44 -38.53
N THR A 888 12.37 20.15 -38.72
CA THR A 888 11.40 19.05 -38.60
C THR A 888 11.97 17.89 -37.77
N VAL A 889 11.09 17.05 -37.25
CA VAL A 889 11.46 15.76 -36.63
C VAL A 889 11.59 14.69 -37.70
N VAL A 890 12.77 14.10 -37.82
CA VAL A 890 13.03 12.95 -38.69
C VAL A 890 12.71 11.67 -37.93
N SER A 891 11.87 10.84 -38.55
CA SER A 891 11.52 9.50 -38.07
C SER A 891 12.33 8.44 -38.79
N VAL A 892 12.95 7.53 -38.04
CA VAL A 892 13.74 6.41 -38.57
C VAL A 892 13.19 5.11 -38.01
N PRO A 893 12.55 4.24 -38.83
CA PRO A 893 12.14 2.92 -38.38
C PRO A 893 13.38 2.06 -38.14
N ILE A 894 13.50 1.49 -36.95
CA ILE A 894 14.63 0.68 -36.52
C ILE A 894 14.13 -0.28 -35.44
N SER A 895 13.85 -1.52 -35.84
CA SER A 895 13.23 -2.51 -34.94
C SER A 895 14.30 -3.32 -34.20
N VAL A 896 14.20 -3.38 -32.87
CA VAL A 896 15.08 -4.19 -32.01
C VAL A 896 14.47 -4.46 -30.64
N ALA A 897 14.54 -5.72 -30.19
CA ALA A 897 14.15 -6.12 -28.85
C ALA A 897 15.23 -5.74 -27.81
N ILE A 898 14.80 -5.13 -26.72
CA ILE A 898 15.62 -4.67 -25.59
C ILE A 898 15.19 -5.47 -24.35
N PRO A 899 16.05 -6.34 -23.80
CA PRO A 899 15.70 -7.09 -22.59
C PRO A 899 15.52 -6.19 -21.37
N ALA A 900 14.64 -6.60 -20.46
CA ALA A 900 14.36 -5.99 -19.16
C ALA A 900 15.63 -5.45 -18.45
N GLY A 901 15.59 -4.19 -18.05
CA GLY A 901 16.71 -3.52 -17.36
C GLY A 901 17.93 -3.16 -18.22
N THR A 902 17.90 -3.37 -19.54
CA THR A 902 18.98 -2.94 -20.44
C THR A 902 18.98 -1.41 -20.61
N ILE A 903 20.12 -0.78 -20.35
CA ILE A 903 20.35 0.63 -20.69
C ILE A 903 20.67 0.74 -22.18
N VAL A 904 19.85 1.50 -22.91
CA VAL A 904 19.98 1.71 -24.36
C VAL A 904 20.75 3.01 -24.63
N VAL A 905 21.57 3.04 -25.67
CA VAL A 905 22.24 4.24 -26.16
C VAL A 905 21.97 4.43 -27.64
N MET A 906 21.29 5.52 -27.98
CA MET A 906 21.05 5.98 -29.34
C MET A 906 22.25 6.79 -29.82
N GLU A 907 22.74 6.46 -31.02
CA GLU A 907 23.75 7.21 -31.75
C GLU A 907 23.14 7.73 -33.06
N VAL A 908 23.35 9.00 -33.40
CA VAL A 908 23.12 9.54 -34.75
C VAL A 908 24.47 9.87 -35.37
N PHE A 909 24.94 9.04 -36.30
CA PHE A 909 26.20 9.22 -37.00
C PHE A 909 26.00 9.96 -38.33
N THR A 910 26.77 11.02 -38.59
CA THR A 910 26.79 11.76 -39.85
C THR A 910 28.22 11.81 -40.40
N PRO A 911 28.52 11.27 -41.60
CA PRO A 911 29.86 11.36 -42.17
C PRO A 911 30.30 12.82 -42.35
N ALA A 912 31.50 13.18 -41.86
CA ALA A 912 32.01 14.55 -41.94
C ALA A 912 31.94 15.12 -43.38
N GLN A 913 31.29 16.27 -43.57
CA GLN A 913 31.11 16.90 -44.88
C GLN A 913 31.66 18.32 -44.93
N SER A 914 32.60 18.57 -45.83
CA SER A 914 33.23 19.88 -45.99
C SER A 914 32.22 20.98 -46.37
N GLY A 915 32.09 21.99 -45.51
CA GLY A 915 31.35 23.22 -45.78
C GLY A 915 29.82 23.12 -45.65
N ARG A 916 29.31 22.19 -44.83
CA ARG A 916 27.87 22.04 -44.56
C ARG A 916 27.61 22.13 -43.05
N LEU A 917 26.51 22.79 -42.67
CA LEU A 917 26.04 22.81 -41.29
C LEU A 917 25.04 21.66 -41.09
N PHE A 918 25.17 20.97 -39.96
CA PHE A 918 24.22 19.99 -39.46
C PHE A 918 24.02 20.30 -37.98
N MET A 919 22.77 20.48 -37.57
CA MET A 919 22.40 20.69 -36.18
C MET A 919 21.14 19.86 -35.89
N MET A 920 21.01 19.38 -34.66
CA MET A 920 19.72 18.90 -34.17
C MET A 920 18.86 20.10 -33.71
N GLY A 921 17.55 19.91 -33.63
CA GLY A 921 16.60 20.98 -33.32
C GLY A 921 15.34 20.50 -32.58
N SER A 922 14.48 21.47 -32.25
CA SER A 922 13.24 21.28 -31.48
C SER A 922 12.04 20.89 -32.35
N ASN A 923 10.92 20.54 -31.70
CA ASN A 923 9.62 20.32 -32.33
C ASN A 923 8.69 21.55 -32.12
N PRO A 924 7.50 21.59 -32.77
CA PRO A 924 6.54 22.69 -32.61
C PRO A 924 5.76 22.72 -31.29
N ASN A 925 5.90 21.73 -30.42
CA ASN A 925 4.98 21.46 -29.30
C ASN A 925 5.41 22.11 -27.97
N GLY A 926 6.53 22.83 -27.93
CA GLY A 926 6.94 23.62 -26.76
C GLY A 926 7.66 22.84 -25.66
N GLU A 927 8.20 21.65 -25.95
CA GLU A 927 9.06 20.90 -25.01
C GLU A 927 10.34 21.70 -24.68
N THR A 928 10.36 22.36 -23.52
CA THR A 928 11.48 23.21 -23.07
C THR A 928 12.11 22.72 -21.76
N SER A 929 13.31 22.15 -21.85
CA SER A 929 14.30 22.18 -20.78
C SER A 929 15.70 22.44 -21.39
N SER A 930 16.65 22.82 -20.54
CA SER A 930 18.02 23.16 -20.93
C SER A 930 19.03 22.13 -20.45
N SER A 931 19.87 21.62 -21.36
CA SER A 931 21.09 20.89 -21.01
C SER A 931 22.32 21.56 -21.61
N TYR A 932 23.31 21.90 -20.78
CA TYR A 932 24.57 22.51 -21.18
C TYR A 932 25.49 21.52 -21.91
N ILE A 933 26.38 22.04 -22.77
CA ILE A 933 27.51 21.30 -23.37
C ILE A 933 28.79 21.72 -22.65
N SER A 934 29.67 20.77 -22.32
CA SER A 934 30.85 20.99 -21.47
C SER A 934 32.17 20.67 -22.18
N ALA A 935 32.73 21.65 -22.89
CA ALA A 935 34.04 21.53 -23.55
C ALA A 935 35.07 22.51 -22.94
N VAL A 936 35.96 22.01 -22.08
CA VAL A 936 36.96 22.81 -21.34
C VAL A 936 38.05 23.40 -22.25
N ASP A 937 38.36 22.74 -23.37
CA ASP A 937 39.54 23.08 -24.20
C ASP A 937 39.41 24.36 -25.06
N CYS A 938 38.20 24.94 -25.20
CA CYS A 938 37.99 26.04 -26.15
C CYS A 938 38.48 27.43 -25.69
N SER A 939 38.98 27.58 -24.45
CA SER A 939 39.54 28.85 -23.92
C SER A 939 38.60 30.07 -23.99
N ILE A 940 37.29 29.84 -24.02
CA ILE A 940 36.25 30.89 -23.97
C ILE A 940 35.74 30.99 -22.52
N ASN A 941 35.71 32.19 -21.96
CA ASN A 941 35.08 32.42 -20.65
C ASN A 941 33.56 32.16 -20.74
N GLN A 942 33.04 31.37 -19.78
CA GLN A 942 31.65 30.95 -19.61
C GLN A 942 30.58 31.87 -20.26
N PRO A 943 30.02 31.50 -21.43
CA PRO A 943 28.86 32.16 -22.02
C PRO A 943 27.59 31.75 -21.27
N SER A 944 26.71 32.70 -20.95
CA SER A 944 25.55 32.44 -20.09
C SER A 944 24.40 31.65 -20.74
N SER A 945 24.47 31.37 -22.05
CA SER A 945 23.51 30.53 -22.80
C SER A 945 23.94 30.33 -24.26
N LEU A 946 23.33 29.37 -24.98
CA LEU A 946 23.46 29.27 -26.45
C LEU A 946 22.93 30.54 -27.17
N ALA A 947 21.98 31.26 -26.57
CA ALA A 947 21.53 32.56 -27.06
C ALA A 947 22.65 33.61 -27.08
N SER A 948 23.57 33.59 -26.09
CA SER A 948 24.69 34.54 -26.00
C SER A 948 25.74 34.40 -27.12
N ILE A 949 25.74 33.27 -27.85
CA ILE A 949 26.57 33.04 -29.04
C ILE A 949 25.78 33.07 -30.36
N GLY A 950 24.54 33.57 -30.33
CA GLY A 950 23.72 33.81 -31.52
C GLY A 950 22.75 32.68 -31.91
N PHE A 951 22.60 31.65 -31.08
CA PHE A 951 21.76 30.47 -31.36
C PHE A 951 20.68 30.25 -30.29
N PRO A 952 19.68 31.15 -30.16
CA PRO A 952 18.71 31.14 -29.06
C PRO A 952 17.65 30.03 -29.11
N ASN A 953 17.48 29.34 -30.25
CA ASN A 953 16.30 28.51 -30.54
C ASN A 953 16.67 27.05 -30.86
N ILE A 954 17.60 26.45 -30.12
CA ILE A 954 18.13 25.10 -30.40
C ILE A 954 18.05 24.21 -29.15
N HIS A 955 17.14 23.22 -29.20
CA HIS A 955 17.00 22.16 -28.20
C HIS A 955 17.13 20.79 -28.90
N TYR A 956 17.54 19.75 -28.17
CA TYR A 956 17.91 18.44 -28.75
C TYR A 956 16.84 17.38 -28.49
N VAL A 957 15.84 17.27 -29.39
CA VAL A 957 14.86 16.18 -29.33
C VAL A 957 15.46 14.89 -29.90
N MET A 958 15.44 13.82 -29.10
CA MET A 958 15.54 12.42 -29.57
C MET A 958 14.56 11.55 -28.79
N ASN A 959 13.72 10.79 -29.49
CA ASN A 959 12.72 9.90 -28.87
C ASN A 959 12.96 8.46 -29.33
N ILE A 960 12.72 7.51 -28.43
CA ILE A 960 12.58 6.09 -28.78
C ILE A 960 11.07 5.78 -28.80
N ILE A 961 10.60 5.12 -29.85
CA ILE A 961 9.22 4.64 -29.97
C ILE A 961 9.26 3.13 -30.07
N GLY A 962 8.52 2.44 -29.21
CA GLY A 962 8.50 0.99 -29.16
C GLY A 962 7.25 0.44 -28.51
N GLU A 963 7.18 -0.89 -28.41
CA GLU A 963 6.15 -1.61 -27.68
C GLU A 963 6.74 -2.13 -26.37
N GLY A 964 6.20 -1.67 -25.25
CA GLY A 964 6.41 -2.27 -23.95
C GLY A 964 5.28 -3.23 -23.64
N PHE A 965 5.58 -4.35 -22.97
CA PHE A 965 4.54 -5.28 -22.53
C PHE A 965 3.99 -4.86 -21.17
N VAL A 966 2.69 -4.62 -21.07
CA VAL A 966 2.00 -4.45 -19.77
C VAL A 966 1.36 -5.77 -19.35
N SER A 967 1.46 -6.09 -18.06
CA SER A 967 0.60 -7.10 -17.44
C SER A 967 -0.85 -6.64 -17.55
N ASN A 968 -1.75 -7.51 -18.03
CA ASN A 968 -3.16 -7.14 -18.10
C ASN A 968 -3.74 -7.07 -16.67
N PRO A 969 -4.37 -5.96 -16.25
CA PRO A 969 -4.99 -5.84 -14.93
C PRO A 969 -6.24 -6.71 -14.75
N CYS A 970 -6.88 -7.15 -15.84
CA CYS A 970 -8.04 -8.04 -15.76
C CYS A 970 -7.66 -9.49 -15.46
N THR A 971 -8.21 -10.05 -14.39
CA THR A 971 -8.37 -11.50 -14.22
C THR A 971 -9.46 -12.05 -15.15
N GLY A 972 -9.37 -13.33 -15.50
CA GLY A 972 -10.33 -13.98 -16.39
C GLY A 972 -11.62 -14.40 -15.68
N LEU A 973 -12.73 -14.43 -16.43
CA LEU A 973 -13.93 -15.10 -15.95
C LEU A 973 -13.67 -16.60 -15.92
N ARG A 974 -13.83 -17.24 -14.75
CA ARG A 974 -13.68 -18.69 -14.62
C ARG A 974 -14.91 -19.42 -15.11
N ALA A 975 -14.73 -20.40 -15.99
CA ALA A 975 -15.78 -21.35 -16.34
C ALA A 975 -15.61 -22.65 -15.54
N GLU A 976 -16.73 -23.17 -15.05
CA GLU A 976 -16.78 -24.43 -14.31
C GLU A 976 -16.72 -25.64 -15.26
N ALA A 977 -15.82 -26.56 -14.95
CA ALA A 977 -15.64 -27.83 -15.64
C ALA A 977 -15.90 -28.97 -14.66
N THR A 978 -16.94 -29.76 -14.92
CA THR A 978 -17.37 -30.84 -14.05
C THR A 978 -17.02 -32.19 -14.68
N ALA A 979 -16.16 -32.95 -14.01
CA ALA A 979 -16.04 -34.38 -14.23
C ALA A 979 -17.22 -35.06 -13.50
N MET A 980 -18.15 -35.63 -14.26
CA MET A 980 -19.34 -36.28 -13.69
C MET A 980 -19.12 -37.78 -13.49
N ALA A 981 -19.37 -38.26 -12.27
CA ALA A 981 -19.49 -39.70 -12.04
C ALA A 981 -20.79 -40.22 -12.68
N ASP A 982 -20.78 -41.49 -13.08
CA ASP A 982 -21.89 -42.09 -13.82
C ASP A 982 -23.24 -42.02 -13.07
N ASN A 983 -24.30 -41.68 -13.82
CA ASN A 983 -25.68 -41.59 -13.37
C ASN A 983 -26.68 -42.31 -14.28
N VAL A 984 -26.21 -42.99 -15.33
CA VAL A 984 -27.06 -43.72 -16.27
C VAL A 984 -27.60 -44.97 -15.56
N PRO A 985 -28.93 -45.16 -15.45
CA PRO A 985 -29.46 -46.38 -14.86
C PRO A 985 -29.26 -47.56 -15.81
N PRO A 986 -28.91 -48.76 -15.29
CA PRO A 986 -28.60 -49.92 -16.11
C PRO A 986 -29.80 -50.32 -16.99
N ILE A 987 -29.56 -50.88 -18.16
CA ILE A 987 -30.64 -51.37 -19.04
C ILE A 987 -31.06 -52.75 -18.55
N ALA A 988 -32.14 -52.79 -17.76
CA ALA A 988 -32.79 -54.04 -17.38
C ALA A 988 -33.57 -54.62 -18.57
N ILE A 989 -33.27 -55.87 -18.96
CA ILE A 989 -33.97 -56.62 -20.00
C ILE A 989 -34.36 -57.98 -19.44
N ALA A 990 -35.65 -58.31 -19.51
CA ALA A 990 -36.19 -59.57 -19.00
C ALA A 990 -36.71 -60.48 -20.13
N GLN A 991 -36.90 -61.76 -19.82
CA GLN A 991 -37.51 -62.78 -20.66
C GLN A 991 -38.55 -63.59 -19.88
N ASP A 992 -39.62 -63.98 -20.57
CA ASP A 992 -40.65 -64.87 -20.03
C ASP A 992 -40.08 -66.29 -19.83
N PHE A 993 -40.61 -67.00 -18.83
CA PHE A 993 -40.13 -68.32 -18.42
C PHE A 993 -41.30 -69.25 -18.10
N THR A 994 -41.10 -70.57 -18.26
CA THR A 994 -42.10 -71.58 -17.87
C THR A 994 -41.50 -72.47 -16.79
N VAL A 995 -42.22 -72.64 -15.69
CA VAL A 995 -41.79 -73.47 -14.55
C VAL A 995 -42.88 -74.46 -14.18
N PHE A 996 -42.48 -75.69 -13.86
CA PHE A 996 -43.40 -76.76 -13.45
C PHE A 996 -43.38 -76.90 -11.93
N LEU A 997 -44.55 -77.12 -11.33
CA LEU A 997 -44.65 -77.46 -9.92
C LEU A 997 -44.13 -78.87 -9.66
N ASP A 998 -43.49 -79.07 -8.51
CA ASP A 998 -43.01 -80.36 -8.05
C ASP A 998 -44.13 -81.22 -7.43
N THR A 999 -43.77 -82.41 -6.94
CA THR A 999 -44.70 -83.32 -6.24
C THR A 999 -45.20 -82.79 -4.89
N ASN A 1000 -44.65 -81.67 -4.40
CA ASN A 1000 -45.12 -80.94 -3.22
C ASN A 1000 -45.92 -79.68 -3.61
N GLY A 1001 -46.24 -79.52 -4.90
CA GLY A 1001 -46.99 -78.40 -5.45
C GLY A 1001 -46.23 -77.08 -5.43
N GLN A 1002 -44.89 -77.08 -5.57
CA GLN A 1002 -44.01 -75.91 -5.41
C GLN A 1002 -42.99 -75.75 -6.55
N ALA A 1003 -42.55 -74.50 -6.80
CA ALA A 1003 -41.52 -74.17 -7.78
C ALA A 1003 -40.74 -72.90 -7.41
N THR A 1004 -39.54 -72.71 -7.97
CA THR A 1004 -38.73 -71.48 -7.86
C THR A 1004 -38.16 -71.02 -9.20
N VAL A 1005 -37.86 -69.73 -9.30
CA VAL A 1005 -37.14 -69.12 -10.43
C VAL A 1005 -35.97 -68.27 -9.92
N SER A 1006 -34.89 -68.19 -10.70
CA SER A 1006 -33.72 -67.36 -10.37
C SER A 1006 -33.61 -66.16 -11.30
N SER A 1007 -32.86 -65.13 -10.92
CA SER A 1007 -32.68 -63.94 -11.76
C SER A 1007 -32.01 -64.24 -13.10
N SER A 1008 -31.22 -65.32 -13.22
CA SER A 1008 -30.67 -65.79 -14.49
C SER A 1008 -31.64 -66.60 -15.37
N ASN A 1009 -32.79 -67.05 -14.84
CA ASN A 1009 -33.88 -67.56 -15.68
C ASN A 1009 -34.64 -66.42 -16.37
N ILE A 1010 -34.65 -65.23 -15.77
CA ILE A 1010 -35.46 -64.08 -16.19
C ILE A 1010 -34.61 -62.99 -16.87
N ASN A 1011 -33.30 -62.90 -16.64
CA ASN A 1011 -32.43 -61.95 -17.32
C ASN A 1011 -32.24 -62.31 -18.81
N ASN A 1012 -32.46 -61.32 -19.68
CA ASN A 1012 -32.35 -61.41 -21.13
C ASN A 1012 -31.26 -60.47 -21.67
N GLY A 1013 -30.07 -60.52 -21.05
CA GLY A 1013 -28.92 -59.69 -21.46
C GLY A 1013 -28.93 -58.26 -20.94
N SER A 1014 -29.46 -58.01 -19.73
CA SER A 1014 -29.35 -56.71 -19.06
C SER A 1014 -27.90 -56.21 -19.01
N SER A 1015 -27.69 -54.94 -19.33
CA SER A 1015 -26.37 -54.35 -19.60
C SER A 1015 -26.26 -52.92 -19.08
N ASP A 1016 -25.03 -52.41 -19.02
CA ASP A 1016 -24.69 -51.08 -18.49
C ASP A 1016 -23.34 -50.61 -19.06
N ASN A 1017 -23.05 -49.30 -19.03
CA ASN A 1017 -21.80 -48.73 -19.52
C ASN A 1017 -20.61 -48.88 -18.55
N CYS A 1018 -20.82 -48.79 -17.23
CA CYS A 1018 -19.79 -49.03 -16.21
C CYS A 1018 -19.89 -50.43 -15.57
N GLY A 1019 -21.01 -51.13 -15.73
CA GLY A 1019 -21.18 -52.57 -15.53
C GLY A 1019 -22.11 -52.95 -14.38
N ILE A 1020 -22.65 -54.17 -14.44
CA ILE A 1020 -23.64 -54.68 -13.47
C ILE A 1020 -22.97 -55.26 -12.20
N ALA A 1021 -23.40 -54.80 -11.02
CA ALA A 1021 -22.99 -55.37 -9.74
C ALA A 1021 -23.92 -56.50 -9.26
N SER A 1022 -25.24 -56.39 -9.47
CA SER A 1022 -26.18 -57.44 -9.02
C SER A 1022 -27.50 -57.50 -9.81
N MET A 1023 -28.17 -58.66 -9.72
CA MET A 1023 -29.50 -58.90 -10.30
C MET A 1023 -30.36 -59.77 -9.37
N ALA A 1024 -31.57 -59.32 -9.03
CA ALA A 1024 -32.53 -60.02 -8.19
C ALA A 1024 -33.90 -60.14 -8.88
N VAL A 1025 -34.72 -61.12 -8.52
CA VAL A 1025 -36.08 -61.30 -9.05
C VAL A 1025 -37.10 -61.53 -7.94
N SER A 1026 -38.30 -60.96 -8.08
CA SER A 1026 -39.40 -61.14 -7.12
C SER A 1026 -40.78 -61.07 -7.80
N PRO A 1027 -41.75 -61.93 -7.42
CA PRO A 1027 -41.59 -63.12 -6.58
C PRO A 1027 -40.72 -64.18 -7.26
N ASN A 1028 -40.03 -65.00 -6.48
CA ASN A 1028 -39.10 -66.04 -6.97
C ASN A 1028 -39.53 -67.48 -6.58
N PHE A 1029 -40.70 -67.63 -5.98
CA PHE A 1029 -41.26 -68.88 -5.47
C PHE A 1029 -42.77 -68.95 -5.77
N PHE A 1030 -43.25 -70.12 -6.17
CA PHE A 1030 -44.62 -70.38 -6.60
C PHE A 1030 -45.15 -71.70 -6.01
N ASN A 1031 -46.47 -71.85 -5.98
CA ASN A 1031 -47.13 -73.09 -5.55
C ASN A 1031 -48.46 -73.33 -6.32
N CYS A 1032 -49.25 -74.35 -5.96
CA CYS A 1032 -50.54 -74.65 -6.62
C CYS A 1032 -51.52 -73.45 -6.71
N ALA A 1033 -51.45 -72.47 -5.81
CA ALA A 1033 -52.30 -71.25 -5.89
C ALA A 1033 -51.79 -70.22 -6.91
N ALA A 1034 -50.66 -70.49 -7.56
CA ALA A 1034 -50.00 -69.65 -8.56
C ALA A 1034 -50.02 -70.27 -9.98
N ILE A 1035 -50.70 -71.40 -10.20
CA ILE A 1035 -50.86 -72.03 -11.52
C ILE A 1035 -51.51 -71.02 -12.48
N GLY A 1036 -50.96 -70.92 -13.69
CA GLY A 1036 -51.29 -69.87 -14.65
C GLY A 1036 -50.12 -68.91 -14.87
N ASN A 1037 -50.40 -67.66 -15.20
CA ASN A 1037 -49.37 -66.72 -15.67
C ASN A 1037 -49.10 -65.61 -14.65
N GLN A 1038 -47.95 -65.68 -14.00
CA GLN A 1038 -47.55 -64.83 -12.88
C GLN A 1038 -46.52 -63.78 -13.31
N VAL A 1039 -46.75 -62.50 -13.04
CA VAL A 1039 -45.77 -61.45 -13.36
C VAL A 1039 -44.67 -61.40 -12.30
N VAL A 1040 -43.41 -61.41 -12.73
CA VAL A 1040 -42.23 -61.18 -11.90
C VAL A 1040 -41.50 -59.91 -12.33
N THR A 1041 -40.82 -59.27 -11.38
CA THR A 1041 -39.95 -58.12 -11.63
C THR A 1041 -38.50 -58.54 -11.40
N LEU A 1042 -37.69 -58.39 -12.44
CA LEU A 1042 -36.22 -58.43 -12.39
C LEU A 1042 -35.73 -57.02 -12.02
N THR A 1043 -34.94 -56.92 -10.96
CA THR A 1043 -34.24 -55.69 -10.54
C THR A 1043 -32.75 -55.85 -10.84
N VAL A 1044 -32.17 -54.84 -11.47
CA VAL A 1044 -30.77 -54.78 -11.90
C VAL A 1044 -30.11 -53.56 -11.27
N THR A 1045 -28.87 -53.72 -10.78
CA THR A 1045 -28.10 -52.65 -10.13
C THR A 1045 -26.66 -52.63 -10.66
N ASP A 1046 -26.20 -51.46 -11.10
CA ASP A 1046 -24.84 -51.25 -11.60
C ASP A 1046 -23.77 -51.16 -10.48
N THR A 1047 -22.51 -50.89 -10.83
CA THR A 1047 -21.41 -50.76 -9.87
C THR A 1047 -21.34 -49.41 -9.13
N GLN A 1048 -22.15 -48.42 -9.52
CA GLN A 1048 -22.24 -47.10 -8.88
C GLN A 1048 -23.46 -46.99 -7.95
N GLY A 1049 -24.44 -47.89 -8.09
CA GLY A 1049 -25.65 -47.99 -7.29
C GLY A 1049 -26.94 -47.56 -7.99
N ASN A 1050 -26.94 -47.22 -9.29
CA ASN A 1050 -28.19 -46.92 -9.98
C ASN A 1050 -28.96 -48.21 -10.26
N ILE A 1051 -30.29 -48.11 -10.33
CA ILE A 1051 -31.21 -49.26 -10.34
C ILE A 1051 -32.22 -49.11 -11.47
N ASN A 1052 -32.48 -50.21 -12.17
CA ASN A 1052 -33.58 -50.31 -13.12
C ASN A 1052 -34.30 -51.66 -13.00
N THR A 1053 -35.50 -51.77 -13.55
CA THR A 1053 -36.36 -52.95 -13.42
C THR A 1053 -37.06 -53.32 -14.72
N ALA A 1054 -37.12 -54.61 -15.02
CA ALA A 1054 -37.89 -55.16 -16.14
C ALA A 1054 -38.86 -56.23 -15.64
N GLN A 1055 -40.04 -56.34 -16.27
CA GLN A 1055 -41.03 -57.36 -15.93
C GLN A 1055 -41.02 -58.51 -16.94
N ALA A 1056 -41.35 -59.70 -16.47
CA ALA A 1056 -41.53 -60.91 -17.27
C ALA A 1056 -42.71 -61.74 -16.75
N ASN A 1057 -43.24 -62.59 -17.62
CA ASN A 1057 -44.23 -63.60 -17.28
C ASN A 1057 -43.55 -64.92 -16.89
N VAL A 1058 -43.87 -65.44 -15.72
CA VAL A 1058 -43.61 -66.83 -15.35
C VAL A 1058 -44.91 -67.62 -15.49
N THR A 1059 -44.98 -68.47 -16.51
CA THR A 1059 -46.07 -69.44 -16.63
C THR A 1059 -45.78 -70.63 -15.72
N VAL A 1060 -46.58 -70.77 -14.65
CA VAL A 1060 -46.53 -71.87 -13.70
C VAL A 1060 -47.51 -72.95 -14.16
N LEU A 1061 -47.00 -74.16 -14.42
CA LEU A 1061 -47.78 -75.31 -14.88
C LEU A 1061 -47.70 -76.47 -13.88
N ASP A 1062 -48.74 -77.29 -13.89
CA ASP A 1062 -48.83 -78.53 -13.12
C ASP A 1062 -49.12 -79.69 -14.07
N ASN A 1063 -48.32 -80.74 -13.98
CA ASN A 1063 -48.28 -81.87 -14.92
C ASN A 1063 -48.17 -83.23 -14.21
N ILE A 1064 -48.41 -83.25 -12.89
CA ILE A 1064 -48.49 -84.48 -12.11
C ILE A 1064 -49.84 -85.13 -12.40
N MET A 1065 -49.90 -86.46 -12.45
CA MET A 1065 -51.15 -87.18 -12.71
C MET A 1065 -51.81 -87.62 -11.39
N PRO A 1066 -53.14 -87.55 -11.28
CA PRO A 1066 -53.85 -87.95 -10.07
C PRO A 1066 -53.74 -89.45 -9.80
N SER A 1067 -53.69 -89.81 -8.53
CA SER A 1067 -53.70 -91.21 -8.07
C SER A 1067 -55.12 -91.67 -7.77
N ILE A 1068 -55.54 -92.81 -8.31
CA ILE A 1068 -56.86 -93.44 -8.12
C ILE A 1068 -56.71 -94.90 -7.68
N GLY A 1069 -57.62 -95.39 -6.84
CA GLY A 1069 -57.62 -96.78 -6.35
C GLY A 1069 -58.12 -97.84 -7.35
N THR A 1070 -58.58 -98.98 -6.81
CA THR A 1070 -59.20 -100.07 -7.57
C THR A 1070 -60.49 -100.56 -6.91
N LEU A 1071 -61.36 -101.21 -7.68
CA LEU A 1071 -62.63 -101.81 -7.23
C LEU A 1071 -62.72 -103.28 -7.69
N SER A 1072 -63.64 -104.03 -7.10
CA SER A 1072 -63.89 -105.44 -7.41
C SER A 1072 -65.18 -105.63 -8.23
N ASN A 1073 -65.21 -106.71 -9.02
CA ASN A 1073 -66.33 -107.07 -9.87
C ASN A 1073 -67.65 -107.28 -9.08
N GLN A 1074 -68.77 -107.05 -9.75
CA GLN A 1074 -70.14 -107.07 -9.20
C GLN A 1074 -71.04 -108.02 -10.02
N THR A 1075 -72.21 -108.40 -9.47
CA THR A 1075 -73.16 -109.31 -10.13
C THR A 1075 -74.60 -108.81 -9.95
N ILE A 1076 -75.41 -108.84 -11.00
CA ILE A 1076 -76.83 -108.42 -10.99
C ILE A 1076 -77.72 -109.40 -11.79
N THR A 1077 -78.94 -109.65 -11.33
CA THR A 1077 -79.87 -110.61 -11.97
C THR A 1077 -80.56 -110.01 -13.19
N GLY A 1078 -80.68 -110.79 -14.27
CA GLY A 1078 -81.35 -110.38 -15.51
C GLY A 1078 -82.88 -110.50 -15.47
N ASN A 1079 -83.55 -109.81 -16.40
CA ASN A 1079 -84.96 -110.03 -16.72
C ASN A 1079 -85.17 -111.21 -17.71
N ILE A 1080 -86.40 -111.42 -18.18
CA ILE A 1080 -86.77 -112.49 -19.14
C ILE A 1080 -86.07 -112.41 -20.52
N ASN A 1081 -85.37 -111.31 -20.81
CA ASN A 1081 -84.54 -111.13 -22.00
C ASN A 1081 -83.03 -111.05 -21.63
N CYS A 1082 -82.66 -111.47 -20.42
CA CYS A 1082 -81.32 -111.43 -19.82
C CYS A 1082 -80.69 -110.03 -19.72
N GLN A 1083 -81.51 -109.02 -19.39
CA GLN A 1083 -81.11 -107.62 -19.30
C GLN A 1083 -81.27 -107.03 -17.89
N ALA A 1084 -80.35 -106.14 -17.48
CA ALA A 1084 -80.36 -105.45 -16.19
C ALA A 1084 -79.72 -104.05 -16.29
N THR A 1085 -79.99 -103.13 -15.37
CA THR A 1085 -79.46 -101.74 -15.41
C THR A 1085 -78.30 -101.51 -14.45
N LEU A 1086 -77.23 -100.87 -14.92
CA LEU A 1086 -76.04 -100.54 -14.14
C LEU A 1086 -76.30 -99.50 -13.02
N ALA A 1087 -75.60 -99.63 -11.90
CA ALA A 1087 -75.60 -98.65 -10.82
C ALA A 1087 -74.55 -97.53 -11.03
N ASN A 1088 -74.49 -96.58 -10.08
CA ASN A 1088 -73.37 -95.65 -9.95
C ASN A 1088 -72.37 -96.19 -8.90
N TYR A 1089 -71.09 -96.23 -9.27
CA TYR A 1089 -70.00 -96.79 -8.49
C TYR A 1089 -68.91 -95.76 -8.15
N THR A 1090 -68.99 -94.51 -8.62
CA THR A 1090 -67.95 -93.49 -8.39
C THR A 1090 -67.75 -93.14 -6.91
N SER A 1091 -68.76 -93.35 -6.07
CA SER A 1091 -68.72 -93.13 -4.61
C SER A 1091 -68.07 -94.26 -3.81
N LEU A 1092 -67.66 -95.36 -4.46
CA LEU A 1092 -67.03 -96.52 -3.81
C LEU A 1092 -65.48 -96.45 -3.84
N ILE A 1093 -64.92 -95.34 -4.32
CA ILE A 1093 -63.49 -95.14 -4.56
C ILE A 1093 -63.08 -93.70 -4.25
N SER A 1094 -61.78 -93.47 -4.04
CA SER A 1094 -61.20 -92.14 -3.83
C SER A 1094 -59.98 -91.91 -4.72
N ALA A 1095 -59.63 -90.64 -4.92
CA ALA A 1095 -58.45 -90.20 -5.66
C ALA A 1095 -57.78 -89.01 -4.95
N THR A 1096 -56.48 -88.82 -5.16
CA THR A 1096 -55.65 -87.79 -4.52
C THR A 1096 -54.59 -87.25 -5.49
N ASP A 1097 -54.18 -85.99 -5.30
CA ASP A 1097 -53.30 -85.27 -6.22
C ASP A 1097 -52.41 -84.23 -5.49
N ASN A 1098 -51.36 -83.70 -6.12
CA ASN A 1098 -50.51 -82.64 -5.54
C ASN A 1098 -51.21 -81.27 -5.49
N CYS A 1099 -52.07 -80.95 -6.47
CA CYS A 1099 -52.73 -79.65 -6.59
C CYS A 1099 -54.27 -79.71 -6.55
N GLY A 1100 -54.83 -80.65 -5.78
CA GLY A 1100 -56.23 -80.56 -5.36
C GLY A 1100 -56.88 -81.88 -4.95
N THR A 1101 -58.17 -82.01 -5.28
CA THR A 1101 -58.94 -83.24 -5.12
C THR A 1101 -59.56 -83.62 -6.47
N PRO A 1102 -59.13 -84.73 -7.10
CA PRO A 1102 -59.64 -85.13 -8.41
C PRO A 1102 -61.12 -85.47 -8.44
N THR A 1103 -61.78 -85.15 -9.54
CA THR A 1103 -63.17 -85.52 -9.83
C THR A 1103 -63.23 -86.92 -10.44
N ILE A 1104 -64.09 -87.81 -9.92
CA ILE A 1104 -64.23 -89.19 -10.39
C ILE A 1104 -65.52 -89.37 -11.20
N THR A 1105 -65.40 -89.94 -12.40
CA THR A 1105 -66.50 -90.24 -13.34
C THR A 1105 -66.56 -91.74 -13.69
N GLN A 1106 -67.66 -92.23 -14.25
CA GLN A 1106 -67.78 -93.62 -14.73
C GLN A 1106 -68.27 -93.75 -16.18
N ASN A 1107 -67.89 -94.85 -16.84
CA ASN A 1107 -68.40 -95.25 -18.14
C ASN A 1107 -68.42 -96.80 -18.26
N PRO A 1108 -69.51 -97.46 -18.70
CA PRO A 1108 -70.83 -96.91 -19.02
C PRO A 1108 -71.52 -96.15 -17.87
N LEU A 1109 -72.43 -95.24 -18.23
CA LEU A 1109 -73.14 -94.40 -17.28
C LEU A 1109 -74.10 -95.21 -16.39
N ALA A 1110 -74.35 -94.71 -15.19
CA ALA A 1110 -75.35 -95.28 -14.30
C ALA A 1110 -76.75 -95.22 -14.95
N GLY A 1111 -77.51 -96.31 -14.85
CA GLY A 1111 -78.79 -96.49 -15.51
C GLY A 1111 -78.71 -97.11 -16.92
N THR A 1112 -77.53 -97.29 -17.51
CA THR A 1112 -77.39 -98.01 -18.79
C THR A 1112 -77.88 -99.45 -18.64
N LEU A 1113 -78.77 -99.88 -19.55
CA LEU A 1113 -79.23 -101.25 -19.66
C LEU A 1113 -78.14 -102.12 -20.34
N ILE A 1114 -77.74 -103.19 -19.68
CA ILE A 1114 -76.76 -104.17 -20.14
C ILE A 1114 -77.42 -105.54 -20.32
N THR A 1115 -76.86 -106.37 -21.21
CA THR A 1115 -77.43 -107.66 -21.64
C THR A 1115 -76.42 -108.81 -21.56
N GLY A 1116 -75.43 -108.66 -20.67
CA GLY A 1116 -74.31 -109.55 -20.47
C GLY A 1116 -73.22 -108.85 -19.64
N THR A 1117 -72.13 -109.55 -19.36
CA THR A 1117 -71.00 -109.00 -18.58
C THR A 1117 -70.46 -107.71 -19.20
N THR A 1118 -70.41 -106.64 -18.40
CA THR A 1118 -70.02 -105.30 -18.86
C THR A 1118 -68.95 -104.71 -17.94
N THR A 1119 -67.80 -104.36 -18.50
CA THR A 1119 -66.73 -103.64 -17.80
C THR A 1119 -67.10 -102.17 -17.59
N ILE A 1120 -66.89 -101.68 -16.37
CA ILE A 1120 -67.00 -100.27 -15.96
C ILE A 1120 -65.58 -99.70 -15.83
N THR A 1121 -65.33 -98.57 -16.47
CA THR A 1121 -64.15 -97.74 -16.26
C THR A 1121 -64.51 -96.58 -15.35
N LEU A 1122 -63.69 -96.31 -14.33
CA LEU A 1122 -63.71 -95.08 -13.56
C LEU A 1122 -62.49 -94.22 -13.90
N THR A 1123 -62.70 -92.91 -14.04
CA THR A 1123 -61.64 -91.94 -14.39
C THR A 1123 -61.59 -90.84 -13.34
N ALA A 1124 -60.42 -90.63 -12.73
CA ALA A 1124 -60.10 -89.45 -11.93
C ALA A 1124 -59.43 -88.39 -12.81
N THR A 1125 -59.85 -87.14 -12.70
CA THR A 1125 -59.23 -85.97 -13.37
C THR A 1125 -59.03 -84.85 -12.35
N ASP A 1126 -57.84 -84.26 -12.33
CA ASP A 1126 -57.51 -83.13 -11.44
C ASP A 1126 -58.08 -81.79 -11.97
N ALA A 1127 -57.65 -80.66 -11.38
CA ALA A 1127 -58.07 -79.32 -11.81
C ALA A 1127 -57.23 -78.76 -12.98
N SER A 1128 -56.03 -79.30 -13.20
CA SER A 1128 -55.07 -78.94 -14.25
C SER A 1128 -55.38 -79.63 -15.59
N GLY A 1129 -56.16 -80.71 -15.57
CA GLY A 1129 -56.59 -81.53 -16.69
C GLY A 1129 -55.88 -82.88 -16.82
N ASN A 1130 -54.96 -83.24 -15.91
CA ASN A 1130 -54.32 -84.56 -15.94
C ASN A 1130 -55.28 -85.61 -15.36
N PHE A 1131 -55.19 -86.86 -15.84
CA PHE A 1131 -56.17 -87.89 -15.51
C PHE A 1131 -55.58 -89.30 -15.44
N ASN A 1132 -56.28 -90.18 -14.73
CA ASN A 1132 -55.88 -91.57 -14.49
C ASN A 1132 -57.13 -92.46 -14.33
N THR A 1133 -57.03 -93.77 -14.63
CA THR A 1133 -58.20 -94.64 -14.80
C THR A 1133 -58.07 -96.03 -14.17
N THR A 1134 -59.20 -96.65 -13.82
CA THR A 1134 -59.28 -97.98 -13.19
C THR A 1134 -60.55 -98.71 -13.66
N THR A 1135 -60.62 -100.05 -13.59
CA THR A 1135 -61.73 -100.84 -14.17
C THR A 1135 -62.19 -102.03 -13.30
N PHE A 1136 -63.44 -102.47 -13.47
CA PHE A 1136 -64.02 -103.72 -12.91
C PHE A 1136 -65.26 -104.15 -13.73
N ASP A 1137 -65.72 -105.40 -13.63
CA ASP A 1137 -66.88 -105.92 -14.40
C ASP A 1137 -68.18 -106.05 -13.59
N VAL A 1138 -69.32 -106.04 -14.30
CA VAL A 1138 -70.67 -106.33 -13.78
C VAL A 1138 -71.31 -107.46 -14.60
N ILE A 1139 -71.71 -108.57 -13.96
CA ILE A 1139 -72.12 -109.85 -14.59
C ILE A 1139 -73.65 -110.09 -14.50
N ILE A 1140 -74.24 -110.82 -15.47
CA ILE A 1140 -75.67 -111.21 -15.53
C ILE A 1140 -75.81 -112.74 -15.75
N GLU A 1141 -76.89 -113.36 -15.25
CA GLU A 1141 -77.17 -114.82 -15.28
C GLU A 1141 -78.60 -115.17 -15.80
N ASP A 1142 -78.82 -116.41 -16.28
CA ASP A 1142 -80.02 -116.95 -16.95
C ASP A 1142 -80.36 -118.39 -16.47
N THR A 1143 -81.60 -118.91 -16.67
CA THR A 1143 -82.14 -120.12 -15.97
C THR A 1143 -83.14 -121.05 -16.73
N THR A 1144 -83.36 -120.95 -18.06
CA THR A 1144 -84.37 -121.77 -18.83
C THR A 1144 -83.79 -122.87 -19.78
N ASN A 1145 -84.62 -123.72 -20.43
CA ASN A 1145 -84.19 -124.94 -21.18
C ASN A 1145 -85.07 -125.37 -22.42
N PRO A 1146 -84.48 -125.90 -23.53
CA PRO A 1146 -85.13 -126.17 -24.85
C PRO A 1146 -85.66 -127.61 -25.18
N THR A 1147 -86.33 -127.79 -26.34
CA THR A 1147 -86.91 -129.05 -26.90
C THR A 1147 -86.86 -129.21 -28.45
N ILE A 1148 -87.10 -130.43 -29.01
CA ILE A 1148 -86.92 -130.81 -30.45
C ILE A 1148 -88.00 -131.79 -30.99
N ASN A 1149 -88.39 -131.69 -32.27
CA ASN A 1149 -89.24 -132.64 -33.04
C ASN A 1149 -88.54 -133.29 -34.28
N ALA A 1150 -89.03 -134.45 -34.74
CA ALA A 1150 -88.40 -135.32 -35.77
C ALA A 1150 -89.15 -135.41 -37.14
N ILE A 1151 -88.50 -136.02 -38.14
CA ILE A 1151 -88.88 -136.05 -39.58
C ILE A 1151 -88.92 -137.46 -40.20
N ALA A 1152 -89.29 -137.59 -41.49
CA ALA A 1152 -89.53 -138.85 -42.20
C ALA A 1152 -88.62 -139.13 -43.42
N ASP A 1153 -88.61 -140.40 -43.86
CA ASP A 1153 -87.66 -141.04 -44.79
C ASP A 1153 -87.52 -140.40 -46.19
N GLN A 1154 -86.37 -140.63 -46.83
CA GLN A 1154 -85.92 -139.98 -48.07
C GLN A 1154 -85.31 -141.00 -49.07
N THR A 1155 -85.42 -140.74 -50.38
CA THR A 1155 -85.03 -141.68 -51.46
C THR A 1155 -84.03 -141.05 -52.43
N VAL A 1156 -82.98 -141.79 -52.81
CA VAL A 1156 -81.92 -141.35 -53.75
C VAL A 1156 -81.70 -142.42 -54.84
N ASN A 1157 -81.46 -142.00 -56.08
CA ASN A 1157 -81.14 -142.89 -57.21
C ASN A 1157 -79.62 -142.95 -57.46
N GLY A 1158 -79.10 -144.14 -57.74
CA GLY A 1158 -77.66 -144.39 -57.96
C GLY A 1158 -77.23 -144.48 -59.42
N ASP A 1159 -75.92 -144.67 -59.62
CA ASP A 1159 -75.23 -144.77 -60.90
C ASP A 1159 -75.42 -146.13 -61.62
N ALA A 1160 -74.63 -146.38 -62.67
CA ALA A 1160 -74.63 -147.66 -63.40
C ALA A 1160 -74.14 -148.87 -62.56
N SER A 1161 -73.54 -148.62 -61.39
CA SER A 1161 -73.19 -149.61 -60.36
C SER A 1161 -74.20 -149.65 -59.20
N CYS A 1162 -75.28 -148.87 -59.31
CA CYS A 1162 -76.27 -148.58 -58.27
C CYS A 1162 -75.71 -147.95 -56.98
N GLN A 1163 -74.64 -147.14 -57.08
CA GLN A 1163 -74.16 -146.30 -55.97
C GLN A 1163 -74.70 -144.87 -56.05
N GLY A 1164 -75.19 -144.34 -54.93
CA GLY A 1164 -75.66 -142.96 -54.80
C GLY A 1164 -75.38 -142.42 -53.40
N SER A 1165 -75.14 -141.11 -53.31
CA SER A 1165 -74.76 -140.42 -52.07
C SER A 1165 -75.97 -139.86 -51.32
N VAL A 1166 -76.04 -140.12 -50.00
CA VAL A 1166 -77.06 -139.58 -49.09
C VAL A 1166 -76.85 -138.07 -48.87
N ALA A 1167 -77.94 -137.32 -48.71
CA ALA A 1167 -77.94 -135.87 -48.50
C ALA A 1167 -78.08 -135.46 -47.02
N ASP A 1168 -77.90 -134.16 -46.74
CA ASP A 1168 -78.15 -133.55 -45.43
C ASP A 1168 -79.65 -133.29 -45.22
N TYR A 1169 -80.14 -133.59 -44.02
CA TYR A 1169 -81.54 -133.45 -43.60
C TYR A 1169 -81.73 -132.55 -42.36
N THR A 1170 -80.66 -131.91 -41.87
CA THR A 1170 -80.71 -131.03 -40.68
C THR A 1170 -81.70 -129.87 -40.83
N SER A 1171 -81.83 -129.33 -42.04
CA SER A 1171 -82.71 -128.22 -42.41
C SER A 1171 -84.23 -128.51 -42.33
N LEU A 1172 -84.62 -129.74 -41.97
CA LEU A 1172 -86.02 -130.18 -41.88
C LEU A 1172 -86.52 -130.38 -40.44
N ALA A 1173 -85.63 -130.40 -39.45
CA ALA A 1173 -85.99 -130.55 -38.04
C ALA A 1173 -86.44 -129.21 -37.41
N VAL A 1174 -87.28 -129.28 -36.36
CA VAL A 1174 -87.79 -128.09 -35.65
C VAL A 1174 -87.37 -128.14 -34.18
N VAL A 1175 -86.86 -127.01 -33.68
CA VAL A 1175 -86.28 -126.81 -32.34
C VAL A 1175 -86.87 -125.53 -31.74
N SER A 1176 -87.10 -125.49 -30.43
CA SER A 1176 -87.48 -124.28 -29.70
C SER A 1176 -86.92 -124.27 -28.28
N ASP A 1177 -86.57 -123.08 -27.81
CA ASP A 1177 -86.06 -122.74 -26.47
C ASP A 1177 -87.15 -121.99 -25.69
#